data_AF-A0A9P6P5R1-F1
#
_entry.id   AF-A0A9P6P5R1-F1
#
_cell.length_a   1.000
_cell.length_b   1.000
_cell.length_c   1.000
_cell.angle_alpha   90.00
_cell.angle_beta   90.00
_cell.angle_gamma   90.00
#
_symmetry.space_group_name_H-M   'P 1'
#
loop_
_entity.id
_entity.type
_entity.pdbx_description
1 polymer ?
#
loop_
_entity_poly.entity_id
_entity_poly.type
_entity_poly.pdbx_seq_one_letter_code
_entity_poly.pdbx_strand_id
1 'polypeptide(L)'
;MNTLPLTRTPRDALACRVAPPLAGALHAGQWLVTVSLVAFLVIPVVMSVLAGLSTNYFRGISAGLTLHWLGVVWQAYSGSVWLSLEIALATVAITLLAGVPAAYALARSSSRTSRVIEELLVLPVALPGLATALALLSVYGGFSAFRSSSSFIVAGHVVFTLPFMVRSVAAVCAGLDLKTLEESAASLGATFWRRFFTIVLPNVRPGIVAGALTVLTLSIGEFNLTWMLHTPHTQTLPVGLANAYASMRLEIGSAYTILFLAMAMPLLIAMQWFGVDVNGKRAAPTFRGQRVLEPLDLAIGAAETLVLLGPSGCGKTTTLRLIAGLERPDAGGTVRFGDNDVTALPIERRQVGMVFQNYALFPNLTVRGNIGYGLRIRRFDAATIRRRVDELLAMTELSAHADKPISQLSGGQRQRVALARALAPQPRVLLLDEPLTALDARLRETLRDDMHALLQELNVTSIYVTHDQAEAMALADRIVVMSAGRIEQCGTPRDIYYRPANRTVAQFIGTLNRVTGVKRNDALLAQGGVIAAANAGGPLPGPDGAAIELFFRPEDAQLVDPCSAAPLRGRVESLQFQGERTRVKISDATVDKLVVDVPGRVQLCAGAAVGIAVRADKRKNLAGEVLMLLAQITDLHIKRVGALAYRRVDTAACLSRCVERLNALVPRPDAVLVTGDLTDLGTEDEYRHLAQRLAPLAMPVYLMIGNHDSRDALLTVFDDDYLHVGNPFVQYTVDVGAVRIIALDSKQPRQNAGTLCDARLEWLEQQLDAARDRPVVIALHHPPFDTGIGYMDNIGLEPHSRARLSALVSAHPNVERILCGHLHRSVHVRFAGTIASSTSSIAHQVVLNVSENAPSELIMEPAAFTLHRWTPATGLVSHHAYIDAFGGPFEGPYPGVQID
;
A
#
# COMPACT_ATOMS: atom_id res chain seq x y z
N MET A 1 -28.12 47.18 52.65
CA MET A 1 -26.83 46.86 53.31
C MET A 1 -26.50 45.44 52.93
N ASN A 2 -25.48 45.25 52.09
CA ASN A 2 -24.14 44.75 52.50
C ASN A 2 -24.28 43.37 53.18
N THR A 3 -23.71 42.27 52.68
CA THR A 3 -22.27 42.08 52.42
C THR A 3 -22.01 40.84 51.54
N LEU A 4 -20.83 40.89 50.91
CA LEU A 4 -20.21 40.00 49.93
C LEU A 4 -20.03 38.52 50.34
N PRO A 5 -19.87 37.60 49.35
CA PRO A 5 -19.24 36.30 49.53
C PRO A 5 -17.71 36.36 49.36
N LEU A 6 -17.05 35.48 50.12
CA LEU A 6 -15.61 35.33 50.31
C LEU A 6 -14.93 34.50 49.19
N THR A 7 -13.91 35.13 48.61
CA THR A 7 -12.55 34.62 48.31
C THR A 7 -12.34 33.37 47.45
N ARG A 8 -11.89 33.60 46.21
CA ARG A 8 -10.90 32.77 45.51
C ARG A 8 -9.54 33.50 45.51
N THR A 9 -8.47 32.76 45.75
CA THR A 9 -7.06 33.14 45.48
C THR A 9 -6.50 32.19 44.40
N PRO A 10 -5.30 32.41 43.84
CA PRO A 10 -4.93 33.50 42.94
C PRO A 10 -4.33 32.94 41.62
N ARG A 11 -4.83 33.37 40.45
CA ARG A 11 -4.21 33.04 39.15
C ARG A 11 -4.18 34.20 38.14
N ASP A 12 -4.20 35.44 38.64
CA ASP A 12 -4.08 36.65 37.80
C ASP A 12 -2.77 37.39 38.11
N ALA A 13 -1.64 36.77 37.76
CA ALA A 13 -0.35 37.44 37.74
C ALA A 13 0.54 36.84 36.64
N LEU A 14 0.20 37.13 35.38
CA LEU A 14 1.13 37.26 34.24
C LEU A 14 0.31 37.53 32.96
N ALA A 15 -0.34 38.69 32.91
CA ALA A 15 -0.67 39.31 31.63
C ALA A 15 0.65 39.74 30.98
N CYS A 16 1.27 38.83 30.22
CA CYS A 16 2.38 39.18 29.36
C CYS A 16 1.80 40.12 28.28
N ARG A 17 2.23 41.39 28.32
CA ARG A 17 1.94 42.40 27.31
C ARG A 17 2.49 41.91 25.97
N VAL A 18 1.63 41.31 25.15
CA VAL A 18 1.93 41.10 23.73
C VAL A 18 1.85 42.46 23.04
N ALA A 19 2.99 42.95 22.57
CA ALA A 19 3.08 44.17 21.77
C ALA A 19 2.25 44.05 20.46
N PRO A 20 1.54 45.10 19.99
CA PRO A 20 0.95 45.14 18.66
C PRO A 20 1.91 45.82 17.64
N PRO A 21 1.76 45.62 16.32
CA PRO A 21 1.96 44.36 15.61
C PRO A 21 3.15 44.49 14.63
N LEU A 22 4.15 43.62 14.75
CA LEU A 22 5.19 43.43 13.71
C LEU A 22 4.59 43.09 12.33
N ALA A 23 3.38 42.52 12.30
CA ALA A 23 2.65 42.20 11.08
C ALA A 23 2.35 43.44 10.20
N GLY A 24 2.03 44.60 10.80
CA GLY A 24 1.68 45.81 10.02
C GLY A 24 2.89 46.41 9.30
N ALA A 25 4.04 46.45 9.97
CA ALA A 25 5.29 46.93 9.38
C ALA A 25 5.84 45.97 8.32
N LEU A 26 5.70 44.65 8.54
CA LEU A 26 6.03 43.62 7.55
C LEU A 26 5.15 43.73 6.30
N HIS A 27 3.84 43.92 6.46
CA HIS A 27 2.94 44.13 5.33
C HIS A 27 3.25 45.43 4.57
N ALA A 28 3.51 46.53 5.27
CA ALA A 28 3.90 47.79 4.64
C ALA A 28 5.24 47.66 3.89
N GLY A 29 6.22 46.96 4.48
CA GLY A 29 7.49 46.64 3.83
C GLY A 29 7.33 45.77 2.58
N GLN A 30 6.47 44.74 2.64
CA GLN A 30 6.13 43.91 1.48
C GLN A 30 5.50 44.73 0.35
N TRP A 31 4.56 45.63 0.68
CA TRP A 31 3.93 46.50 -0.31
C TRP A 31 4.91 47.51 -0.91
N LEU A 32 5.78 48.11 -0.11
CA LEU A 32 6.82 49.02 -0.60
C LEU A 32 7.73 48.30 -1.61
N VAL A 33 8.26 47.13 -1.24
CA VAL A 33 9.10 46.31 -2.13
C VAL A 33 8.35 45.93 -3.41
N THR A 34 7.09 45.50 -3.30
CA THR A 34 6.27 45.12 -4.45
C THR A 34 6.03 46.31 -5.39
N VAL A 35 5.67 47.47 -4.85
CA VAL A 35 5.43 48.69 -5.65
C VAL A 35 6.72 49.19 -6.28
N SER A 36 7.85 49.17 -5.56
CA SER A 36 9.15 49.56 -6.11
C SER A 36 9.60 48.63 -7.24
N LEU A 37 9.38 47.32 -7.10
CA LEU A 37 9.65 46.35 -8.16
C LEU A 37 8.76 46.59 -9.38
N VAL A 38 7.46 46.81 -9.18
CA VAL A 38 6.53 47.15 -10.27
C VAL A 38 6.96 48.44 -10.97
N ALA A 39 7.32 49.48 -10.21
CA ALA A 39 7.80 50.74 -10.78
C ALA A 39 9.07 50.55 -11.61
N PHE A 40 10.05 49.79 -11.09
CA PHE A 40 11.28 49.47 -11.80
C PHE A 40 11.03 48.75 -13.14
N LEU A 41 10.06 47.83 -13.17
CA LEU A 41 9.71 47.09 -14.38
C LEU A 41 8.89 47.91 -15.39
N VAL A 42 7.97 48.76 -14.91
CA VAL A 42 6.98 49.45 -15.76
C VAL A 42 7.47 50.80 -16.27
N ILE A 43 8.25 51.56 -15.49
CA ILE A 43 8.71 52.91 -15.88
C ILE A 43 9.46 52.90 -17.23
N PRO A 44 10.41 51.98 -17.51
CA PRO A 44 11.10 51.96 -18.81
C PRO A 44 10.15 51.72 -19.99
N VAL A 45 9.14 50.87 -19.80
CA VAL A 45 8.12 50.58 -20.82
C VAL A 45 7.26 51.83 -21.07
N VAL A 46 6.81 52.49 -20.01
CA VAL A 46 6.03 53.74 -20.10
C VAL A 46 6.84 54.83 -20.79
N MET A 47 8.12 54.99 -20.45
CA MET A 47 9.01 55.95 -21.10
C MET A 47 9.20 55.63 -22.60
N SER A 48 9.31 54.36 -22.97
CA SER A 48 9.40 53.93 -24.37
C SER A 48 8.11 54.22 -25.14
N VAL A 49 6.94 54.02 -24.53
CA VAL A 49 5.63 54.38 -25.12
C VAL A 49 5.49 55.89 -25.30
N LEU A 50 5.84 56.67 -24.27
CA LEU A 50 5.77 58.13 -24.32
C LEU A 50 6.71 58.72 -25.38
N ALA A 51 7.88 58.12 -25.57
CA ALA A 51 8.81 58.46 -26.65
C ALA A 51 8.19 58.27 -28.05
N GLY A 52 7.40 57.22 -28.25
CA GLY A 52 6.74 56.93 -29.54
C GLY A 52 5.54 57.84 -29.84
N LEU A 53 5.03 58.51 -28.80
CA LEU A 53 3.94 59.49 -28.89
C LEU A 53 4.45 60.94 -28.85
N SER A 54 5.76 61.17 -28.69
CA SER A 54 6.33 62.52 -28.67
C SER A 54 6.70 63.00 -30.07
N THR A 55 6.52 64.28 -30.34
CA THR A 55 7.05 64.93 -31.55
C THR A 55 8.58 64.98 -31.56
N ASN A 56 9.23 64.97 -30.39
CA ASN A 56 10.69 64.96 -30.25
C ASN A 56 11.11 64.15 -29.01
N TYR A 57 11.91 63.10 -29.22
CA TYR A 57 12.36 62.21 -28.16
C TYR A 57 13.08 62.95 -27.01
N PHE A 58 14.05 63.82 -27.34
CA PHE A 58 14.93 64.46 -26.36
C PHE A 58 14.22 65.51 -25.49
N ARG A 59 13.10 66.06 -25.96
CA ARG A 59 12.27 67.01 -25.20
C ARG A 59 11.10 66.33 -24.48
N GLY A 60 10.83 65.06 -24.77
CA GLY A 60 9.72 64.30 -24.19
C GLY A 60 8.35 64.96 -24.43
N ILE A 61 7.40 64.73 -23.52
CA ILE A 61 6.00 65.18 -23.63
C ILE A 61 5.88 66.70 -23.84
N SER A 62 6.85 67.47 -23.33
CA SER A 62 6.87 68.94 -23.48
C SER A 62 6.94 69.41 -24.94
N ALA A 63 7.35 68.55 -25.88
CA ALA A 63 7.39 68.85 -27.31
C ALA A 63 6.02 68.71 -28.01
N GLY A 64 5.01 68.14 -27.33
CA GLY A 64 3.69 67.83 -27.87
C GLY A 64 3.53 66.36 -28.26
N LEU A 65 2.28 65.90 -28.28
CA LEU A 65 1.91 64.52 -28.62
C LEU A 65 1.60 64.38 -30.12
N THR A 66 1.98 63.25 -30.72
CA THR A 66 1.73 62.94 -32.14
C THR A 66 1.47 61.45 -32.36
N LEU A 67 0.64 61.15 -33.36
CA LEU A 67 0.44 59.78 -33.89
C LEU A 67 1.16 59.58 -35.24
N HIS A 68 1.89 60.59 -35.72
CA HIS A 68 2.58 60.55 -37.01
C HIS A 68 3.50 59.33 -37.14
N TRP A 69 4.29 59.04 -36.10
CA TRP A 69 5.24 57.92 -36.09
C TRP A 69 4.54 56.56 -36.20
N LEU A 70 3.35 56.39 -35.62
CA LEU A 70 2.53 55.19 -35.79
C LEU A 70 2.08 55.00 -37.24
N GLY A 71 1.69 56.08 -37.92
CA GLY A 71 1.35 56.05 -39.34
C GLY A 71 2.53 55.65 -40.23
N VAL A 72 3.72 56.19 -39.94
CA VAL A 72 4.97 55.84 -40.64
C VAL A 72 5.34 54.36 -40.43
N VAL A 73 5.25 53.87 -39.19
CA VAL A 73 5.50 52.45 -38.87
C VAL A 73 4.50 51.54 -39.58
N TRP A 74 3.21 51.88 -39.58
CA TRP A 74 2.18 51.08 -40.22
C TRP A 74 2.40 50.96 -41.74
N GLN A 75 2.71 52.06 -42.42
CA GLN A 75 2.98 52.05 -43.85
C GLN A 75 4.24 51.23 -44.20
N ALA A 76 5.28 51.32 -43.38
CA ALA A 76 6.54 50.63 -43.64
C ALA A 76 6.53 49.14 -43.24
N TYR A 77 5.74 48.75 -42.24
CA TYR A 77 5.87 47.43 -41.59
C TYR A 77 4.57 46.64 -41.41
N SER A 78 3.43 47.09 -41.95
CA SER A 78 2.17 46.33 -41.88
C SER A 78 2.29 44.89 -42.40
N GLY A 79 3.09 44.66 -43.46
CA GLY A 79 3.39 43.31 -43.95
C GLY A 79 4.06 42.41 -42.91
N SER A 80 5.02 42.95 -42.14
CA SER A 80 5.69 42.22 -41.04
C SER A 80 4.76 41.93 -39.86
N VAL A 81 3.80 42.83 -39.59
CA VAL A 81 2.75 42.62 -38.57
C VAL A 81 1.88 41.41 -38.96
N TRP A 82 1.35 41.41 -40.18
CA TRP A 82 0.50 40.32 -40.68
C TRP A 82 1.25 39.00 -40.75
N LEU A 83 2.48 39.00 -41.27
CA LEU A 83 3.31 37.79 -41.32
C LEU A 83 3.60 37.23 -39.92
N SER A 84 3.89 38.09 -38.93
CA SER A 84 4.04 37.64 -37.54
C SER A 84 2.77 37.00 -36.99
N LEU A 85 1.60 37.56 -37.29
CA LEU A 85 0.32 37.00 -36.87
C LEU A 85 0.05 35.66 -37.56
N GLU A 86 0.30 35.55 -38.87
CA GLU A 86 0.16 34.30 -39.63
C GLU A 86 1.07 33.20 -39.09
N ILE A 87 2.35 33.51 -38.85
CA ILE A 87 3.30 32.58 -38.24
C ILE A 87 2.83 32.15 -36.85
N ALA A 88 2.36 33.09 -36.02
CA ALA A 88 1.90 32.80 -34.68
C ALA A 88 0.64 31.92 -34.69
N LEU A 89 -0.34 32.21 -35.55
CA LEU A 89 -1.55 31.40 -35.72
C LEU A 89 -1.24 30.01 -36.28
N ALA A 90 -0.35 29.90 -37.27
CA ALA A 90 0.09 28.61 -37.81
C ALA A 90 0.82 27.77 -36.72
N THR A 91 1.65 28.43 -35.91
CA THR A 91 2.32 27.80 -34.76
C THR A 91 1.31 27.29 -33.74
N VAL A 92 0.29 28.08 -33.38
CA VAL A 92 -0.81 27.64 -32.50
C VAL A 92 -1.53 26.44 -33.09
N ALA A 93 -1.88 26.44 -34.38
CA ALA A 93 -2.56 25.32 -35.02
C ALA A 93 -1.74 24.01 -34.94
N ILE A 94 -0.44 24.08 -35.24
CA ILE A 94 0.45 22.89 -35.19
C ILE A 94 0.66 22.42 -33.75
N THR A 95 0.91 23.35 -32.82
CA THR A 95 1.11 23.01 -31.40
C THR A 95 -0.18 22.48 -30.76
N LEU A 96 -1.37 22.90 -31.18
CA LEU A 96 -2.63 22.27 -30.75
C LEU A 96 -2.73 20.81 -31.23
N LEU A 97 -2.43 20.57 -32.50
CA LEU A 97 -2.51 19.24 -33.11
C LEU A 97 -1.48 18.26 -32.52
N ALA A 98 -0.27 18.72 -32.21
CA ALA A 98 0.79 17.88 -31.66
C ALA A 98 0.83 17.89 -30.12
N GLY A 99 0.67 19.06 -29.51
CA GLY A 99 0.87 19.28 -28.08
C GLY A 99 -0.26 18.76 -27.20
N VAL A 100 -1.53 18.89 -27.62
CA VAL A 100 -2.66 18.36 -26.84
C VAL A 100 -2.61 16.82 -26.74
N PRO A 101 -2.41 16.06 -27.83
CA PRO A 101 -2.23 14.62 -27.74
C PRO A 101 -0.98 14.21 -26.95
N ALA A 102 0.13 14.92 -27.11
CA ALA A 102 1.35 14.67 -26.34
C ALA A 102 1.13 14.88 -24.84
N ALA A 103 0.48 15.97 -24.44
CA ALA A 103 0.14 16.24 -23.05
C ALA A 103 -0.79 15.17 -22.46
N TYR A 104 -1.79 14.73 -23.22
CA TYR A 104 -2.66 13.63 -22.82
C TYR A 104 -1.87 12.32 -22.62
N ALA A 105 -1.00 11.95 -23.57
CA ALA A 105 -0.19 10.73 -23.49
C ALA A 105 0.78 10.75 -22.30
N LEU A 106 1.41 11.90 -22.03
CA LEU A 106 2.30 12.10 -20.88
C LEU A 106 1.53 12.04 -19.56
N ALA A 107 0.38 12.71 -19.47
CA ALA A 107 -0.46 12.68 -18.27
C ALA A 107 -0.97 11.27 -17.94
N ARG A 108 -1.14 10.40 -18.96
CA ARG A 108 -1.59 9.01 -18.78
C ARG A 108 -0.47 8.03 -18.45
N SER A 109 0.79 8.40 -18.64
CA SER A 109 1.92 7.48 -18.51
C SER A 109 2.75 7.76 -17.27
N SER A 110 2.89 6.74 -16.41
CA SER A 110 3.79 6.76 -15.25
C SER A 110 5.17 6.16 -15.53
N SER A 111 5.49 5.84 -16.80
CA SER A 111 6.72 5.15 -17.16
C SER A 111 7.97 6.04 -17.01
N ARG A 112 9.14 5.43 -16.79
CA ARG A 112 10.41 6.17 -16.84
C ARG A 112 10.63 6.81 -18.23
N THR A 113 10.18 6.16 -19.29
CA THR A 113 10.25 6.69 -20.65
C THR A 113 9.42 7.95 -20.84
N SER A 114 8.22 8.07 -20.25
CA SER A 114 7.43 9.30 -20.37
C SER A 114 8.12 10.48 -19.68
N ARG A 115 8.79 10.24 -18.55
CA ARG A 115 9.58 11.28 -17.86
C ARG A 115 10.76 11.76 -18.70
N VAL A 116 11.50 10.84 -19.31
CA VAL A 116 12.60 11.20 -20.22
C VAL A 116 12.07 11.99 -21.42
N ILE A 117 10.95 11.56 -22.02
CA ILE A 117 10.30 12.29 -23.13
C ILE A 117 9.88 13.68 -22.68
N GLU A 118 9.30 13.83 -21.48
CA GLU A 118 8.91 15.13 -20.92
C GLU A 118 10.12 16.05 -20.71
N GLU A 119 11.24 15.53 -20.21
CA GLU A 119 12.49 16.28 -20.06
C GLU A 119 13.08 16.71 -21.41
N LEU A 120 13.10 15.79 -22.39
CA LEU A 120 13.55 16.09 -23.75
C LEU A 120 12.67 17.13 -24.44
N LEU A 121 11.36 17.11 -24.19
CA LEU A 121 10.44 18.12 -24.71
C LEU A 121 10.76 19.51 -24.16
N VAL A 122 11.29 19.64 -22.94
CA VAL A 122 11.63 20.94 -22.35
C VAL A 122 13.00 21.45 -22.79
N LEU A 123 13.89 20.57 -23.28
CA LEU A 123 15.26 20.91 -23.67
C LEU A 123 15.39 22.13 -24.61
N PRO A 124 14.54 22.32 -25.64
CA PRO A 124 14.62 23.49 -26.51
C PRO A 124 14.43 24.83 -25.78
N VAL A 125 13.74 24.84 -24.63
CA VAL A 125 13.54 26.04 -23.80
C VAL A 125 14.81 26.39 -23.00
N ALA A 126 15.65 25.41 -22.70
CA ALA A 126 16.92 25.63 -21.99
C ALA A 126 18.02 26.21 -22.90
N LEU A 127 17.87 26.07 -24.22
CA LEU A 127 18.82 26.59 -25.20
C LEU A 127 18.44 28.03 -25.61
N PRO A 128 19.42 28.91 -25.83
CA PRO A 128 19.16 30.20 -26.46
C PRO A 128 18.51 29.99 -27.84
N GLY A 129 17.53 30.84 -28.21
CA GLY A 129 16.82 30.72 -29.50
C GLY A 129 17.74 30.69 -30.72
N LEU A 130 18.90 31.36 -30.65
CA LEU A 130 19.95 31.32 -31.68
C LEU A 130 20.55 29.92 -31.86
N ALA A 131 20.78 29.18 -30.77
CA ALA A 131 21.33 27.82 -30.84
C ALA A 131 20.33 26.85 -31.50
N THR A 132 19.04 26.98 -31.17
CA THR A 132 17.96 26.23 -31.80
C THR A 132 17.84 26.56 -33.29
N ALA A 133 17.93 27.83 -33.66
CA ALA A 133 17.91 28.26 -35.06
C ALA A 133 19.12 27.72 -35.85
N LEU A 134 20.33 27.77 -35.27
CA LEU A 134 21.53 27.20 -35.88
C LEU A 134 21.37 25.69 -36.10
N ALA A 135 20.88 24.96 -35.10
CA ALA A 135 20.63 23.52 -35.23
C ALA A 135 19.63 23.22 -36.36
N LEU A 136 18.54 23.98 -36.48
CA LEU A 136 17.57 23.83 -37.57
C LEU A 136 18.19 24.13 -38.94
N LEU A 137 19.04 25.15 -39.03
CA LEU A 137 19.78 25.47 -40.26
C LEU A 137 20.80 24.39 -40.63
N SER A 138 21.49 23.80 -39.65
CA SER A 138 22.43 22.71 -39.89
C SER A 138 21.74 21.43 -40.36
N VAL A 139 20.57 21.10 -39.80
CA VAL A 139 19.83 19.88 -40.13
C VAL A 139 19.00 20.02 -41.41
N TYR A 140 18.31 21.14 -41.58
CA TYR A 140 17.32 21.34 -42.66
C TYR A 140 17.75 22.37 -43.70
N GLY A 141 18.92 23.00 -43.55
CA GLY A 141 19.38 24.07 -44.44
C GLY A 141 19.66 23.63 -45.88
N GLY A 142 19.81 22.33 -46.13
CA GLY A 142 19.93 21.75 -47.48
C GLY A 142 18.63 21.77 -48.30
N PHE A 143 17.47 21.93 -47.66
CA PHE A 143 16.17 21.99 -48.33
C PHE A 143 15.82 23.43 -48.73
N SER A 144 16.38 23.89 -49.85
CA SER A 144 16.29 25.29 -50.32
C SER A 144 14.85 25.87 -50.33
N ALA A 145 13.88 25.12 -50.87
CA ALA A 145 12.48 25.57 -50.95
C ALA A 145 11.80 25.70 -49.58
N PHE A 146 12.15 24.84 -48.62
CA PHE A 146 11.62 24.93 -47.26
C PHE A 146 12.26 26.11 -46.53
N ARG A 147 13.59 26.21 -46.60
CA ARG A 147 14.39 27.27 -45.96
C ARG A 147 13.98 28.68 -46.39
N SER A 148 13.60 28.87 -47.66
CA SER A 148 13.19 30.17 -48.19
C SER A 148 11.74 30.56 -47.85
N SER A 149 10.98 29.66 -47.21
CA SER A 149 9.56 29.87 -46.89
C SER A 149 9.34 30.31 -45.44
N SER A 150 8.21 30.97 -45.18
CA SER A 150 7.76 31.28 -43.81
C SER A 150 7.53 30.02 -42.96
N SER A 151 7.29 28.86 -43.58
CA SER A 151 7.11 27.60 -42.88
C SER A 151 8.36 27.12 -42.13
N PHE A 152 9.56 27.56 -42.54
CA PHE A 152 10.79 27.29 -41.80
C PHE A 152 10.86 28.05 -40.48
N ILE A 153 10.37 29.30 -40.47
CA ILE A 153 10.21 30.09 -39.25
C ILE A 153 9.16 29.43 -38.35
N VAL A 154 8.01 29.02 -38.91
CA VAL A 154 6.97 28.28 -38.16
C VAL A 154 7.54 27.02 -37.50
N ALA A 155 8.39 26.24 -38.20
CA ALA A 155 9.00 25.05 -37.61
C ALA A 155 9.86 25.38 -36.39
N GLY A 156 10.67 26.44 -36.44
CA GLY A 156 11.45 26.86 -35.28
C GLY A 156 10.59 27.41 -34.14
N HIS A 157 9.52 28.16 -34.44
CA HIS A 157 8.56 28.59 -33.43
C HIS A 157 7.85 27.41 -32.78
N VAL A 158 7.49 26.37 -33.53
CA VAL A 158 6.91 25.13 -32.99
C VAL A 158 7.90 24.46 -32.04
N VAL A 159 9.17 24.30 -32.42
CA VAL A 159 10.20 23.70 -31.55
C VAL A 159 10.34 24.48 -30.23
N PHE A 160 10.31 25.80 -30.29
CA PHE A 160 10.42 26.66 -29.11
C PHE A 160 9.15 26.65 -28.23
N THR A 161 7.96 26.67 -28.84
CA THR A 161 6.70 26.93 -28.13
C THR A 161 5.86 25.69 -27.78
N LEU A 162 6.07 24.56 -28.48
CA LEU A 162 5.41 23.27 -28.19
C LEU A 162 5.50 22.85 -26.71
N PRO A 163 6.63 23.05 -25.99
CA PRO A 163 6.74 22.63 -24.60
C PRO A 163 5.78 23.39 -23.68
N PHE A 164 5.47 24.66 -24.00
CA PHE A 164 4.52 25.48 -23.23
C PHE A 164 3.07 25.02 -23.44
N MET A 165 2.70 24.63 -24.66
CA MET A 165 1.39 24.01 -24.92
C MET A 165 1.24 22.70 -24.13
N VAL A 166 2.25 21.82 -24.23
CA VAL A 166 2.25 20.53 -23.54
C VAL A 166 2.11 20.72 -22.03
N ARG A 167 2.90 21.62 -21.43
CA ARG A 167 2.86 21.89 -19.98
C ARG A 167 1.55 22.50 -19.53
N SER A 168 0.98 23.43 -20.29
CA SER A 168 -0.29 24.08 -19.92
C SER A 168 -1.45 23.07 -19.87
N VAL A 169 -1.51 22.17 -20.86
CA VAL A 169 -2.52 21.11 -20.88
C VAL A 169 -2.22 20.06 -19.81
N ALA A 170 -0.97 19.62 -19.68
CA ALA A 170 -0.56 18.61 -18.69
C ALA A 170 -0.79 19.08 -17.24
N ALA A 171 -0.64 20.37 -16.94
CA ALA A 171 -0.93 20.93 -15.62
C ALA A 171 -2.41 20.77 -15.23
N VAL A 172 -3.33 21.07 -16.16
CA VAL A 172 -4.77 20.83 -15.94
C VAL A 172 -5.07 19.34 -15.85
N CYS A 173 -4.44 18.53 -16.71
CA CYS A 173 -4.56 17.08 -16.64
C CYS A 173 -4.12 16.52 -15.28
N ALA A 174 -3.07 17.07 -14.65
CA ALA A 174 -2.57 16.63 -13.35
C ALA A 174 -3.51 16.98 -12.18
N GLY A 175 -4.26 18.08 -12.29
CA GLY A 175 -5.30 18.45 -11.31
C GLY A 175 -6.58 17.63 -11.44
N LEU A 176 -6.74 16.88 -12.54
CA LEU A 176 -7.88 16.01 -12.80
C LEU A 176 -7.48 14.55 -12.63
N ASP A 177 -8.34 13.75 -12.00
CA ASP A 177 -8.19 12.30 -12.05
C ASP A 177 -8.70 11.75 -13.40
N LEU A 178 -7.98 12.08 -14.48
CA LEU A 178 -8.38 11.75 -15.85
C LEU A 178 -8.59 10.25 -16.05
N LYS A 179 -7.76 9.42 -15.42
CA LYS A 179 -7.87 7.96 -15.51
C LYS A 179 -9.24 7.53 -15.02
N THR A 180 -9.63 7.93 -13.81
CA THR A 180 -10.90 7.51 -13.22
C THR A 180 -12.11 8.12 -13.95
N LEU A 181 -12.00 9.36 -14.46
CA LEU A 181 -13.04 9.95 -15.31
C LEU A 181 -13.25 9.16 -16.61
N GLU A 182 -12.18 8.70 -17.24
CA GLU A 182 -12.27 7.85 -18.44
C GLU A 182 -12.79 6.45 -18.15
N GLU A 183 -12.39 5.84 -17.03
CA GLU A 183 -12.91 4.55 -16.56
C GLU A 183 -14.41 4.65 -16.25
N SER A 184 -14.83 5.76 -15.62
CA SER A 184 -16.24 6.07 -15.36
C SER A 184 -17.05 6.21 -16.64
N ALA A 185 -16.56 6.98 -17.61
CA ALA A 185 -17.22 7.08 -18.91
C ALA A 185 -17.26 5.75 -19.67
N ALA A 186 -16.22 4.92 -19.55
CA ALA A 186 -16.18 3.59 -20.14
C ALA A 186 -17.20 2.64 -19.53
N SER A 187 -17.37 2.66 -18.20
CA SER A 187 -18.43 1.89 -17.52
C SER A 187 -19.83 2.17 -18.08
N LEU A 188 -20.05 3.39 -18.58
CA LEU A 188 -21.30 3.83 -19.19
C LEU A 188 -21.42 3.48 -20.68
N GLY A 189 -20.44 2.76 -21.25
CA GLY A 189 -20.42 2.29 -22.64
C GLY A 189 -19.67 3.20 -23.62
N ALA A 190 -18.93 4.21 -23.16
CA ALA A 190 -18.24 5.13 -24.05
C ALA A 190 -16.92 4.55 -24.58
N THR A 191 -16.78 4.51 -25.91
CA THR A 191 -15.52 4.15 -26.58
C THR A 191 -14.45 5.23 -26.36
N PHE A 192 -13.19 4.89 -26.61
CA PHE A 192 -12.06 5.83 -26.52
C PHE A 192 -12.35 7.21 -27.15
N TRP A 193 -12.72 7.26 -28.44
CA TRP A 193 -12.97 8.53 -29.13
C TRP A 193 -14.11 9.33 -28.50
N ARG A 194 -15.18 8.65 -28.06
CA ARG A 194 -16.28 9.33 -27.38
C ARG A 194 -15.80 9.93 -26.07
N ARG A 195 -15.12 9.16 -25.22
CA ARG A 195 -14.55 9.63 -23.95
C ARG A 195 -13.64 10.84 -24.16
N PHE A 196 -12.76 10.77 -25.16
CA PHE A 196 -11.83 11.85 -25.46
C PHE A 196 -12.56 13.16 -25.77
N PHE A 197 -13.55 13.14 -26.67
CA PHE A 197 -14.25 14.37 -27.07
C PHE A 197 -15.31 14.85 -26.09
N THR A 198 -15.95 13.97 -25.32
CA THR A 198 -17.05 14.36 -24.42
C THR A 198 -16.61 14.60 -22.98
N ILE A 199 -15.52 13.98 -22.54
CA ILE A 199 -15.01 14.07 -21.15
C ILE A 199 -13.63 14.70 -21.11
N VAL A 200 -12.63 14.16 -21.82
CA VAL A 200 -11.25 14.66 -21.70
C VAL A 200 -11.15 16.10 -22.22
N LEU A 201 -11.44 16.32 -23.50
CA LEU A 201 -11.26 17.61 -24.19
C LEU A 201 -12.00 18.77 -23.51
N PRO A 202 -13.28 18.65 -23.10
CA PRO A 202 -13.98 19.75 -22.43
C PRO A 202 -13.40 20.10 -21.06
N ASN A 203 -12.92 19.10 -20.29
CA ASN A 203 -12.35 19.33 -18.96
C ASN A 203 -10.91 19.88 -19.02
N VAL A 204 -10.14 19.56 -20.07
CA VAL A 204 -8.79 20.12 -20.27
C VAL A 204 -8.79 21.45 -21.06
N ARG A 205 -9.96 21.92 -21.52
CA ARG A 205 -10.11 23.16 -22.29
C ARG A 205 -9.42 24.37 -21.66
N PRO A 206 -9.47 24.62 -20.33
CA PRO A 206 -8.75 25.73 -19.73
C PRO A 206 -7.24 25.69 -20.02
N GLY A 207 -6.63 24.49 -19.96
CA GLY A 207 -5.21 24.30 -20.26
C GLY A 207 -4.88 24.47 -21.75
N ILE A 208 -5.79 24.09 -22.63
CA ILE A 208 -5.67 24.32 -24.08
C ILE A 208 -5.72 25.81 -24.41
N VAL A 209 -6.67 26.54 -23.81
CA VAL A 209 -6.81 27.99 -24.00
C VAL A 209 -5.58 28.73 -23.46
N ALA A 210 -5.14 28.39 -22.23
CA ALA A 210 -3.93 28.96 -21.65
C ALA A 210 -2.70 28.67 -22.53
N GLY A 211 -2.51 27.42 -22.94
CA GLY A 211 -1.42 27.01 -23.82
C GLY A 211 -1.44 27.73 -25.17
N ALA A 212 -2.60 27.86 -25.81
CA ALA A 212 -2.75 28.58 -27.08
C ALA A 212 -2.40 30.07 -26.93
N LEU A 213 -2.86 30.72 -25.86
CA LEU A 213 -2.52 32.12 -25.57
C LEU A 213 -1.03 32.30 -25.28
N THR A 214 -0.40 31.37 -24.54
CA THR A 214 1.04 31.39 -24.28
C THR A 214 1.84 31.21 -25.57
N VAL A 215 1.50 30.22 -26.41
CA VAL A 215 2.16 30.00 -27.71
C VAL A 215 2.03 31.24 -28.59
N LEU A 216 0.83 31.81 -28.69
CA LEU A 216 0.58 33.01 -29.50
C LEU A 216 1.42 34.21 -29.00
N THR A 217 1.44 34.44 -27.68
CA THR A 217 2.17 35.55 -27.05
C THR A 217 3.68 35.41 -27.24
N LEU A 218 4.24 34.23 -26.99
CA LEU A 218 5.67 33.96 -27.16
C LEU A 218 6.08 34.04 -28.63
N SER A 219 5.27 33.48 -29.53
CA SER A 219 5.55 33.46 -30.97
C SER A 219 5.58 34.86 -31.58
N ILE A 220 4.70 35.76 -31.12
CA ILE A 220 4.67 37.18 -31.53
C ILE A 220 5.94 37.92 -31.08
N GLY A 221 6.44 37.62 -29.88
CA GLY A 221 7.61 38.26 -29.28
C GLY A 221 8.97 37.65 -29.62
N GLU A 222 8.98 36.49 -30.29
CA GLU A 222 10.23 35.75 -30.49
C GLU A 222 11.13 36.43 -31.52
N PHE A 223 12.25 36.97 -31.04
CA PHE A 223 13.24 37.67 -31.85
C PHE A 223 14.42 36.76 -32.24
N ASN A 224 15.01 36.05 -31.27
CA ASN A 224 16.31 35.42 -31.43
C ASN A 224 16.28 34.35 -32.52
N LEU A 225 15.28 33.47 -32.45
CA LEU A 225 15.12 32.39 -33.41
C LEU A 225 14.76 32.96 -34.79
N THR A 226 13.82 33.89 -34.85
CA THR A 226 13.32 34.47 -36.11
C THR A 226 14.37 35.27 -36.85
N TRP A 227 15.22 36.01 -36.13
CA TRP A 227 16.31 36.78 -36.72
C TRP A 227 17.30 35.89 -37.49
N MET A 228 17.56 34.66 -37.04
CA MET A 228 18.40 33.73 -37.78
C MET A 228 17.70 32.99 -38.92
N LEU A 229 16.39 32.77 -38.82
CA LEU A 229 15.63 31.98 -39.79
C LEU A 229 14.97 32.80 -40.91
N HIS A 230 14.88 34.12 -40.75
CA HIS A 230 14.24 34.98 -41.74
C HIS A 230 15.03 35.12 -43.05
N THR A 231 14.32 35.53 -44.09
CA THR A 231 14.86 35.97 -45.38
C THR A 231 14.44 37.42 -45.63
N PRO A 232 14.98 38.10 -46.66
CA PRO A 232 14.54 39.46 -47.00
C PRO A 232 13.03 39.60 -47.23
N HIS A 233 12.33 38.51 -47.59
CA HIS A 233 10.89 38.50 -47.85
C HIS A 233 10.04 37.96 -46.69
N THR A 234 10.66 37.44 -45.63
CA THR A 234 9.96 36.84 -44.48
C THR A 234 10.25 37.58 -43.17
N GLN A 235 10.44 38.89 -43.25
CA GLN A 235 10.71 39.75 -42.08
C GLN A 235 9.48 39.86 -41.17
N THR A 236 9.59 39.28 -39.98
CA THR A 236 8.59 39.39 -38.90
C THR A 236 8.74 40.68 -38.11
N LEU A 237 7.71 41.03 -37.34
CA LEU A 237 7.65 42.20 -36.47
C LEU A 237 8.91 42.38 -35.57
N PRO A 238 9.39 41.39 -34.78
CA PRO A 238 10.60 41.61 -33.96
C PRO A 238 11.87 41.93 -34.77
N VAL A 239 12.00 41.37 -35.98
CA VAL A 239 13.14 41.61 -36.87
C VAL A 239 13.06 43.01 -37.50
N GLY A 240 11.86 43.44 -37.89
CA GLY A 240 11.62 44.81 -38.37
C GLY A 240 11.96 45.87 -37.31
N LEU A 241 11.65 45.59 -36.04
CA LEU A 241 12.03 46.46 -34.92
C LEU A 241 13.55 46.62 -34.79
N ALA A 242 14.29 45.51 -34.87
CA ALA A 242 15.74 45.54 -34.77
C ALA A 242 16.37 46.37 -35.91
N ASN A 243 15.86 46.25 -37.13
CA ASN A 243 16.29 47.08 -38.26
C ASN A 243 16.01 48.58 -38.01
N ALA A 244 14.86 48.91 -37.42
CA ALA A 244 14.53 50.29 -37.07
C ALA A 244 15.48 50.86 -36.00
N TYR A 245 15.80 50.09 -34.95
CA TYR A 245 16.78 50.50 -33.93
C TYR A 245 18.19 50.64 -34.49
N ALA A 246 18.64 49.72 -35.34
CA ALA A 246 19.94 49.78 -35.99
C ALA A 246 20.11 51.05 -36.85
N SER A 247 19.00 51.61 -37.36
CA SER A 247 18.98 52.86 -38.13
C SER A 247 18.94 54.14 -37.26
N MET A 248 19.08 54.04 -35.93
CA MET A 248 19.05 55.15 -34.95
C MET A 248 17.78 56.04 -34.98
N ARG A 249 16.65 55.52 -35.46
CA ARG A 249 15.36 56.24 -35.44
C ARG A 249 14.56 55.90 -34.18
N LEU A 250 14.94 56.51 -33.06
CA LEU A 250 14.38 56.19 -31.73
C LEU A 250 12.86 56.40 -31.66
N GLU A 251 12.32 57.43 -32.31
CA GLU A 251 10.88 57.69 -32.37
C GLU A 251 10.11 56.59 -33.10
N ILE A 252 10.69 56.05 -34.19
CA ILE A 252 10.10 54.94 -34.95
C ILE A 252 10.19 53.63 -34.15
N GLY A 253 11.34 53.37 -33.51
CA GLY A 253 11.51 52.21 -32.62
C GLY A 253 10.55 52.24 -31.42
N SER A 254 10.34 53.41 -30.83
CA SER A 254 9.38 53.61 -29.73
C SER A 254 7.91 53.51 -30.16
N ALA A 255 7.54 54.01 -31.35
CA ALA A 255 6.21 53.79 -31.92
C ALA A 255 5.94 52.30 -32.20
N TYR A 256 6.98 51.53 -32.46
CA TYR A 256 6.91 50.08 -32.60
C TYR A 256 6.58 49.37 -31.29
N THR A 257 7.14 49.82 -30.17
CA THR A 257 6.80 49.32 -28.82
C THR A 257 5.30 49.43 -28.56
N ILE A 258 4.66 50.50 -29.03
CA ILE A 258 3.20 50.71 -28.89
C ILE A 258 2.44 49.65 -29.69
N LEU A 259 2.84 49.38 -30.94
CA LEU A 259 2.19 48.37 -31.78
C LEU A 259 2.38 46.96 -31.20
N PHE A 260 3.58 46.67 -30.70
CA PHE A 260 3.88 45.41 -30.02
C PHE A 260 3.04 45.22 -28.75
N LEU A 261 2.94 46.25 -27.89
CA LEU A 261 2.11 46.21 -26.69
C LEU A 261 0.61 46.12 -27.03
N ALA A 262 0.14 46.82 -28.06
CA ALA A 262 -1.25 46.74 -28.51
C ALA A 262 -1.65 45.31 -28.93
N MET A 263 -0.70 44.53 -29.43
CA MET A 263 -0.92 43.13 -29.80
C MET A 263 -0.69 42.16 -28.61
N ALA A 264 0.35 42.36 -27.80
CA ALA A 264 0.71 41.44 -26.72
C ALA A 264 -0.11 41.64 -25.43
N MET A 265 -0.46 42.88 -25.07
CA MET A 265 -1.15 43.21 -23.81
C MET A 265 -2.54 42.57 -23.72
N PRO A 266 -3.41 42.58 -24.76
CA PRO A 266 -4.69 41.88 -24.69
C PRO A 266 -4.53 40.37 -24.46
N LEU A 267 -3.47 39.76 -25.00
CA LEU A 267 -3.18 38.33 -24.84
C LEU A 267 -2.69 38.02 -23.42
N LEU A 268 -1.85 38.88 -22.84
CA LEU A 268 -1.39 38.75 -21.45
C LEU A 268 -2.54 38.93 -20.45
N ILE A 269 -3.44 39.90 -20.69
CA ILE A 269 -4.65 40.10 -19.89
C ILE A 269 -5.56 38.88 -19.99
N ALA A 270 -5.80 38.38 -21.22
CA ALA A 270 -6.57 37.16 -21.42
C ALA A 270 -5.94 35.97 -20.68
N MET A 271 -4.61 35.81 -20.75
CA MET A 271 -3.89 34.75 -20.05
C MET A 271 -4.08 34.82 -18.52
N GLN A 272 -4.17 36.01 -17.93
CA GLN A 272 -4.46 36.19 -16.51
C GLN A 272 -5.92 35.85 -16.16
N TRP A 273 -6.89 36.18 -17.02
CA TRP A 273 -8.29 35.81 -16.82
C TRP A 273 -8.53 34.30 -16.91
N PHE A 274 -7.75 33.60 -17.74
CA PHE A 274 -7.76 32.14 -17.84
C PHE A 274 -6.72 31.47 -16.93
N GLY A 275 -6.03 32.23 -16.07
CA GLY A 275 -4.85 31.83 -15.31
C GLY A 275 -5.09 30.64 -14.40
N VAL A 276 -4.67 29.46 -14.86
CA VAL A 276 -4.55 28.23 -14.10
C VAL A 276 -3.24 28.29 -13.31
N ASP A 277 -3.32 28.13 -11.99
CA ASP A 277 -2.18 28.02 -11.08
C ASP A 277 -1.35 26.76 -11.45
N VAL A 278 -0.14 26.92 -11.99
CA VAL A 278 0.65 25.85 -12.65
C VAL A 278 1.44 24.98 -11.66
N ASN A 279 1.19 25.11 -10.36
CA ASN A 279 1.85 24.30 -9.33
C ASN A 279 1.15 22.93 -9.18
N GLY A 280 1.29 22.08 -10.21
CA GLY A 280 0.83 20.69 -10.18
C GLY A 280 1.70 19.82 -9.27
N LYS A 281 1.15 19.37 -8.14
CA LYS A 281 1.76 18.31 -7.32
C LYS A 281 1.68 16.99 -8.10
N ARG A 282 2.84 16.38 -8.40
CA ARG A 282 2.93 15.05 -9.02
C ARG A 282 2.63 13.96 -8.00
N ALA A 283 1.75 13.02 -8.34
CA ALA A 283 1.51 11.82 -7.56
C ALA A 283 2.69 10.83 -7.67
N ALA A 284 2.96 10.13 -6.57
CA ALA A 284 4.07 9.19 -6.42
C ALA A 284 3.92 7.95 -7.35
N PRO A 285 5.04 7.31 -7.76
CA PRO A 285 5.00 6.10 -8.56
C PRO A 285 4.37 4.92 -7.81
N THR A 286 3.48 4.20 -8.49
CA THR A 286 2.91 2.95 -8.00
C THR A 286 3.89 1.79 -8.24
N PHE A 287 4.06 0.94 -7.24
CA PHE A 287 4.91 -0.26 -7.30
C PHE A 287 4.29 -1.32 -8.24
N ARG A 288 5.12 -1.94 -9.09
CA ARG A 288 4.75 -3.08 -9.97
C ARG A 288 5.53 -4.32 -9.55
N GLY A 289 4.86 -5.47 -9.45
CA GLY A 289 5.50 -6.79 -9.34
C GLY A 289 5.06 -7.68 -8.18
N GLN A 290 4.15 -7.24 -7.31
CA GLN A 290 3.67 -8.04 -6.19
C GLN A 290 2.38 -8.77 -6.56
N ARG A 291 2.28 -10.06 -6.20
CA ARG A 291 1.04 -10.83 -6.30
C ARG A 291 0.01 -10.23 -5.34
N VAL A 292 -1.10 -9.74 -5.87
CA VAL A 292 -2.15 -9.02 -5.10
C VAL A 292 -3.32 -9.93 -4.72
N LEU A 293 -3.59 -10.95 -5.53
CA LEU A 293 -4.64 -11.95 -5.30
C LEU A 293 -4.03 -13.35 -5.41
N GLU A 294 -4.47 -14.23 -4.53
CA GLU A 294 -4.26 -15.67 -4.66
C GLU A 294 -5.41 -16.29 -5.45
N PRO A 295 -5.28 -17.53 -5.95
CA PRO A 295 -6.38 -18.22 -6.60
C PRO A 295 -7.62 -18.21 -5.70
N LEU A 296 -8.73 -17.67 -6.21
CA LEU A 296 -10.00 -17.59 -5.50
C LEU A 296 -11.16 -17.90 -6.46
N ASP A 297 -12.16 -18.60 -5.93
CA ASP A 297 -13.41 -18.90 -6.59
C ASP A 297 -14.56 -18.20 -5.86
N LEU A 298 -15.34 -17.39 -6.58
CA LEU A 298 -16.41 -16.60 -6.00
C LEU A 298 -17.67 -16.66 -6.88
N ALA A 299 -18.75 -17.17 -6.30
CA ALA A 299 -20.07 -17.22 -6.92
C ALA A 299 -21.03 -16.22 -6.27
N ILE A 300 -21.69 -15.41 -7.11
CA ILE A 300 -22.62 -14.34 -6.72
C ILE A 300 -23.97 -14.62 -7.35
N GLY A 301 -25.01 -14.64 -6.52
CA GLY A 301 -26.40 -14.83 -6.91
C GLY A 301 -26.98 -13.65 -7.68
N ALA A 302 -28.07 -13.91 -8.40
CA ALA A 302 -28.85 -12.86 -9.03
C ALA A 302 -29.54 -12.00 -7.95
N ALA A 303 -29.52 -10.68 -8.14
CA ALA A 303 -30.04 -9.70 -7.19
C ALA A 303 -29.44 -9.76 -5.78
N GLU A 304 -28.31 -10.45 -5.60
CA GLU A 304 -27.58 -10.51 -4.33
C GLU A 304 -26.71 -9.26 -4.16
N THR A 305 -26.70 -8.69 -2.96
CA THR A 305 -25.71 -7.71 -2.51
C THR A 305 -24.58 -8.42 -1.77
N LEU A 306 -23.46 -8.61 -2.46
CA LEU A 306 -22.23 -9.17 -1.90
C LEU A 306 -21.29 -8.05 -1.44
N VAL A 307 -20.89 -8.07 -0.17
CA VAL A 307 -19.88 -7.15 0.35
C VAL A 307 -18.50 -7.82 0.43
N LEU A 308 -17.50 -7.23 -0.22
CA LEU A 308 -16.09 -7.57 -0.02
C LEU A 308 -15.55 -6.74 1.15
N LEU A 309 -15.16 -7.41 2.23
CA LEU A 309 -14.70 -6.81 3.48
C LEU A 309 -13.27 -7.26 3.80
N GLY A 310 -12.42 -6.36 4.28
CA GLY A 310 -11.05 -6.70 4.65
C GLY A 310 -10.15 -5.48 4.80
N PRO A 311 -8.90 -5.63 5.29
CA PRO A 311 -7.99 -4.52 5.49
C PRO A 311 -7.52 -3.88 4.17
N SER A 312 -6.96 -2.67 4.24
CA SER A 312 -6.39 -1.99 3.08
C SER A 312 -5.30 -2.86 2.43
N GLY A 313 -5.32 -2.96 1.10
CA GLY A 313 -4.34 -3.74 0.35
C GLY A 313 -4.61 -5.25 0.25
N CYS A 314 -5.70 -5.80 0.81
CA CYS A 314 -5.99 -7.24 0.72
C CYS A 314 -6.56 -7.73 -0.63
N GLY A 315 -6.73 -6.84 -1.62
CA GLY A 315 -7.15 -7.20 -2.98
C GLY A 315 -8.64 -6.97 -3.33
N LYS A 316 -9.44 -6.32 -2.46
CA LYS A 316 -10.87 -6.03 -2.72
C LYS A 316 -11.11 -5.22 -4.00
N THR A 317 -10.46 -4.05 -4.09
CA THR A 317 -10.55 -3.18 -5.27
C THR A 317 -9.99 -3.86 -6.53
N THR A 318 -8.94 -4.67 -6.39
CA THR A 318 -8.41 -5.50 -7.50
C THR A 318 -9.45 -6.49 -8.00
N THR A 319 -10.14 -7.20 -7.09
CA THR A 319 -11.23 -8.12 -7.41
C THR A 319 -12.37 -7.40 -8.14
N LEU A 320 -12.79 -6.24 -7.63
CA LEU A 320 -13.84 -5.43 -8.25
C LEU A 320 -13.43 -4.93 -9.65
N ARG A 321 -12.17 -4.52 -9.84
CA ARG A 321 -11.65 -4.09 -11.16
C ARG A 321 -11.52 -5.24 -12.16
N LEU A 322 -11.23 -6.47 -11.71
CA LEU A 322 -11.26 -7.68 -12.54
C LEU A 322 -12.68 -7.99 -13.02
N ILE A 323 -13.68 -7.89 -12.13
CA ILE A 323 -15.10 -8.06 -12.48
C ILE A 323 -15.54 -6.98 -13.48
N ALA A 324 -15.13 -5.73 -13.26
CA ALA A 324 -15.43 -4.62 -14.16
C ALA A 324 -14.77 -4.75 -15.54
N GLY A 325 -13.63 -5.45 -15.66
CA GLY A 325 -12.83 -5.48 -16.88
C GLY A 325 -11.91 -4.27 -17.05
N LEU A 326 -11.55 -3.64 -15.92
CA LEU A 326 -10.52 -2.61 -15.84
C LEU A 326 -9.12 -3.22 -15.65
N GLU A 327 -9.05 -4.41 -15.06
CA GLU A 327 -7.85 -5.26 -15.01
C GLU A 327 -8.14 -6.60 -15.70
N ARG A 328 -7.09 -7.28 -16.16
CA ARG A 328 -7.19 -8.64 -16.73
C ARG A 328 -6.72 -9.67 -15.71
N PRO A 329 -7.40 -10.81 -15.59
CA PRO A 329 -6.89 -11.89 -14.75
C PRO A 329 -5.60 -12.48 -15.34
N ASP A 330 -4.81 -13.11 -14.47
CA ASP A 330 -3.67 -13.93 -14.89
C ASP A 330 -4.13 -15.14 -15.73
N ALA A 331 -3.19 -15.77 -16.44
CA ALA A 331 -3.48 -16.92 -17.29
C ALA A 331 -4.23 -18.03 -16.50
N GLY A 332 -5.38 -18.46 -17.03
CA GLY A 332 -6.26 -19.46 -16.40
C GLY A 332 -7.43 -18.88 -15.59
N GLY A 333 -7.42 -17.58 -15.27
CA GLY A 333 -8.54 -16.93 -14.59
C GLY A 333 -9.71 -16.62 -15.53
N THR A 334 -10.94 -16.78 -15.05
CA THR A 334 -12.16 -16.51 -15.83
C THR A 334 -13.17 -15.67 -15.04
N VAL A 335 -13.92 -14.82 -15.73
CA VAL A 335 -15.02 -14.02 -15.19
C VAL A 335 -16.25 -14.25 -16.05
N ARG A 336 -17.35 -14.72 -15.44
CA ARG A 336 -18.58 -15.07 -16.15
C ARG A 336 -19.78 -14.33 -15.56
N PHE A 337 -20.65 -13.82 -16.42
CA PHE A 337 -21.94 -13.23 -16.05
C PHE A 337 -23.08 -14.12 -16.55
N GLY A 338 -23.59 -14.96 -15.64
CA GLY A 338 -24.39 -16.13 -16.03
C GLY A 338 -23.53 -17.06 -16.88
N ASP A 339 -24.06 -17.53 -18.01
CA ASP A 339 -23.31 -18.42 -18.90
C ASP A 339 -22.25 -17.70 -19.74
N ASN A 340 -22.31 -16.37 -19.84
CA ASN A 340 -21.46 -15.57 -20.71
C ASN A 340 -20.08 -15.33 -20.08
N ASP A 341 -19.02 -15.82 -20.73
CA ASP A 341 -17.64 -15.44 -20.41
C ASP A 341 -17.37 -14.00 -20.86
N VAL A 342 -17.04 -13.13 -19.90
CA VAL A 342 -16.75 -11.71 -20.13
C VAL A 342 -15.26 -11.38 -19.93
N THR A 343 -14.42 -12.39 -19.70
CA THR A 343 -13.00 -12.25 -19.32
C THR A 343 -12.23 -11.33 -20.27
N ALA A 344 -12.39 -11.52 -21.58
CA ALA A 344 -11.69 -10.74 -22.60
C ALA A 344 -12.37 -9.40 -22.93
N LEU A 345 -13.60 -9.17 -22.44
CA LEU A 345 -14.35 -7.96 -22.75
C LEU A 345 -13.84 -6.78 -21.91
N PRO A 346 -13.64 -5.59 -22.52
CA PRO A 346 -13.38 -4.37 -21.76
C PRO A 346 -14.66 -3.87 -21.09
N ILE A 347 -14.51 -3.02 -20.07
CA ILE A 347 -15.62 -2.52 -19.25
C ILE A 347 -16.81 -1.96 -20.05
N GLU A 348 -16.57 -1.22 -21.14
CA GLU A 348 -17.62 -0.62 -21.96
C GLU A 348 -18.52 -1.63 -22.69
N ARG A 349 -18.10 -2.91 -22.74
CA ARG A 349 -18.87 -4.01 -23.32
C ARG A 349 -19.44 -4.98 -22.28
N ARG A 350 -19.10 -4.82 -20.99
CA ARG A 350 -19.57 -5.73 -19.92
C ARG A 350 -20.95 -5.37 -19.35
N GLN A 351 -21.50 -4.21 -19.71
CA GLN A 351 -22.79 -3.71 -19.20
C GLN A 351 -22.84 -3.62 -17.65
N VAL A 352 -21.72 -3.26 -17.03
CA VAL A 352 -21.63 -2.99 -15.59
C VAL A 352 -21.90 -1.52 -15.28
N GLY A 353 -22.46 -1.22 -14.11
CA GLY A 353 -22.52 0.14 -13.57
C GLY A 353 -21.50 0.24 -12.45
N MET A 354 -20.67 1.28 -12.43
CA MET A 354 -19.62 1.42 -11.42
C MET A 354 -19.68 2.77 -10.71
N VAL A 355 -19.61 2.73 -9.38
CA VAL A 355 -19.41 3.88 -8.50
C VAL A 355 -17.99 3.81 -7.95
N PHE A 356 -17.17 4.78 -8.33
CA PHE A 356 -15.77 4.90 -7.92
C PHE A 356 -15.67 5.60 -6.56
N GLN A 357 -14.56 5.36 -5.84
CA GLN A 357 -14.30 5.94 -4.50
C GLN A 357 -14.40 7.47 -4.45
N ASN A 358 -13.92 8.18 -5.47
CA ASN A 358 -14.02 9.63 -5.59
C ASN A 358 -15.26 10.11 -6.38
N TYR A 359 -16.22 9.22 -6.61
CA TYR A 359 -17.44 9.38 -7.41
C TYR A 359 -17.22 9.61 -8.91
N ALA A 360 -16.04 10.09 -9.32
CA ALA A 360 -15.64 10.31 -10.71
C ALA A 360 -16.72 11.03 -11.54
N LEU A 361 -17.38 12.03 -10.95
CA LEU A 361 -18.40 12.84 -11.62
C LEU A 361 -17.75 13.75 -12.67
N PHE A 362 -18.42 13.95 -13.80
CA PHE A 362 -17.91 14.74 -14.91
C PHE A 362 -18.07 16.24 -14.62
N PRO A 363 -16.98 17.01 -14.39
CA PRO A 363 -17.07 18.41 -13.96
C PRO A 363 -17.69 19.33 -15.00
N ASN A 364 -17.50 19.02 -16.29
CA ASN A 364 -18.10 19.74 -17.41
C ASN A 364 -19.61 19.53 -17.58
N LEU A 365 -20.25 18.68 -16.76
CA LEU A 365 -21.67 18.35 -16.87
C LEU A 365 -22.44 18.72 -15.59
N THR A 366 -23.71 19.09 -15.75
CA THR A 366 -24.65 19.23 -14.62
C THR A 366 -24.99 17.87 -14.01
N VAL A 367 -25.75 17.86 -12.91
CA VAL A 367 -26.30 16.62 -12.33
C VAL A 367 -27.08 15.81 -13.37
N ARG A 368 -28.03 16.43 -14.05
CA ARG A 368 -28.83 15.84 -15.14
C ARG A 368 -27.93 15.34 -16.27
N GLY A 369 -26.91 16.13 -16.63
CA GLY A 369 -25.93 15.77 -17.65
C GLY A 369 -25.12 14.53 -17.30
N ASN A 370 -24.73 14.38 -16.03
CA ASN A 370 -24.04 13.21 -15.49
C ASN A 370 -24.93 11.97 -15.56
N ILE A 371 -26.14 12.03 -14.99
CA ILE A 371 -27.06 10.88 -14.95
C ILE A 371 -27.44 10.43 -16.38
N GLY A 372 -27.73 11.38 -17.27
CA GLY A 372 -28.11 11.10 -18.66
C GLY A 372 -26.95 10.73 -19.59
N TYR A 373 -25.69 10.73 -19.12
CA TYR A 373 -24.52 10.51 -19.99
C TYR A 373 -24.55 9.14 -20.66
N GLY A 374 -24.69 8.05 -19.89
CA GLY A 374 -24.67 6.69 -20.44
C GLY A 374 -25.80 6.41 -21.43
N LEU A 375 -26.99 6.96 -21.17
CA LEU A 375 -28.14 6.84 -22.07
C LEU A 375 -27.88 7.54 -23.42
N ARG A 376 -27.28 8.74 -23.42
CA ARG A 376 -26.87 9.44 -24.65
C ARG A 376 -25.82 8.66 -25.42
N ILE A 377 -24.84 8.09 -24.72
CA ILE A 377 -23.81 7.25 -25.35
C ILE A 377 -24.43 6.01 -26.01
N ARG A 378 -25.42 5.39 -25.38
CA ARG A 378 -26.17 4.27 -25.98
C ARG A 378 -27.22 4.70 -27.01
N ARG A 379 -27.30 5.99 -27.35
CA ARG A 379 -28.18 6.57 -28.38
C ARG A 379 -29.68 6.34 -28.13
N PHE A 380 -30.10 6.36 -26.86
CA PHE A 380 -31.52 6.45 -26.53
C PHE A 380 -32.10 7.77 -27.04
N ASP A 381 -33.40 7.79 -27.35
CA ASP A 381 -34.08 9.01 -27.77
C ASP A 381 -34.20 10.01 -26.61
N ALA A 382 -34.35 11.30 -26.95
CA ALA A 382 -34.34 12.38 -25.96
C ALA A 382 -35.51 12.31 -24.96
N ALA A 383 -36.68 11.78 -25.36
CA ALA A 383 -37.83 11.66 -24.46
C ALA A 383 -37.61 10.55 -23.44
N THR A 384 -37.09 9.40 -23.86
CA THR A 384 -36.71 8.30 -22.98
C THR A 384 -35.61 8.71 -22.02
N ILE A 385 -34.59 9.45 -22.49
CA ILE A 385 -33.52 9.98 -21.63
C ILE A 385 -34.11 10.88 -20.55
N ARG A 386 -34.95 11.86 -20.91
CA ARG A 386 -35.55 12.78 -19.95
C ARG A 386 -36.34 12.03 -18.89
N ARG A 387 -37.27 11.15 -19.31
CA ARG A 387 -38.09 10.35 -18.41
C ARG A 387 -37.25 9.54 -17.42
N ARG A 388 -36.24 8.80 -17.92
CA ARG A 388 -35.39 7.97 -17.07
C ARG A 388 -34.53 8.79 -16.11
N VAL A 389 -34.02 9.94 -16.56
CA VAL A 389 -33.24 10.84 -15.70
C VAL A 389 -34.12 11.46 -14.62
N ASP A 390 -35.35 11.89 -14.95
CA ASP A 390 -36.29 12.45 -13.99
C ASP A 390 -36.74 11.42 -12.95
N GLU A 391 -36.98 10.17 -13.37
CA GLU A 391 -37.24 9.04 -12.46
C GLU A 391 -36.10 8.85 -11.44
N LEU A 392 -34.85 8.80 -11.92
CA LEU A 392 -33.68 8.62 -11.05
C LEU A 392 -33.42 9.83 -10.16
N LEU A 393 -33.69 11.04 -10.63
CA LEU A 393 -33.62 12.28 -9.84
C LEU A 393 -34.67 12.31 -8.72
N ALA A 394 -35.85 11.75 -8.95
CA ALA A 394 -36.88 11.60 -7.93
C ALA A 394 -36.46 10.54 -6.89
N MET A 395 -36.07 9.34 -7.35
CA MET A 395 -35.63 8.23 -6.50
C MET A 395 -34.44 8.59 -5.61
N THR A 396 -33.53 9.43 -6.09
CA THR A 396 -32.35 9.87 -5.32
C THR A 396 -32.52 11.23 -4.62
N GLU A 397 -33.73 11.79 -4.63
CA GLU A 397 -34.06 13.09 -4.01
C GLU A 397 -33.19 14.27 -4.52
N LEU A 398 -32.78 14.22 -5.80
CA LEU A 398 -31.90 15.21 -6.43
C LEU A 398 -32.63 16.14 -7.42
N SER A 399 -33.96 16.06 -7.50
CA SER A 399 -34.76 16.84 -8.45
C SER A 399 -34.47 18.35 -8.40
N ALA A 400 -34.35 18.94 -7.20
CA ALA A 400 -34.05 20.37 -7.02
C ALA A 400 -32.59 20.76 -7.39
N HIS A 401 -31.72 19.78 -7.66
CA HIS A 401 -30.31 19.97 -7.97
C HIS A 401 -29.96 19.60 -9.42
N ALA A 402 -30.95 19.23 -10.24
CA ALA A 402 -30.76 18.66 -11.57
C ALA A 402 -29.85 19.49 -12.49
N ASP A 403 -29.96 20.82 -12.44
CA ASP A 403 -29.22 21.71 -13.34
C ASP A 403 -27.97 22.33 -12.69
N LYS A 404 -27.67 21.98 -11.44
CA LYS A 404 -26.47 22.48 -10.75
C LYS A 404 -25.21 21.79 -11.29
N PRO A 405 -24.08 22.51 -11.35
CA PRO A 405 -22.77 21.90 -11.54
C PRO A 405 -22.38 21.07 -10.31
N ILE A 406 -21.59 20.01 -10.50
CA ILE A 406 -21.22 19.07 -9.44
C ILE A 406 -20.39 19.71 -8.31
N SER A 407 -19.73 20.84 -8.58
CA SER A 407 -18.95 21.60 -7.61
C SER A 407 -19.81 22.27 -6.53
N GLN A 408 -21.13 22.43 -6.77
CA GLN A 408 -22.08 23.03 -5.84
C GLN A 408 -22.83 21.99 -4.98
N LEU A 409 -22.43 20.71 -5.02
CA LEU A 409 -23.10 19.63 -4.31
C LEU A 409 -22.35 19.23 -3.03
N SER A 410 -23.09 18.79 -2.02
CA SER A 410 -22.52 18.15 -0.84
C SER A 410 -21.93 16.76 -1.18
N GLY A 411 -21.17 16.17 -0.25
CA GLY A 411 -20.60 14.82 -0.43
C GLY A 411 -21.66 13.75 -0.71
N GLY A 412 -22.69 13.66 0.14
CA GLY A 412 -23.81 12.73 -0.06
C GLY A 412 -24.59 12.97 -1.35
N GLN A 413 -24.78 14.23 -1.74
CA GLN A 413 -25.40 14.55 -3.03
C GLN A 413 -24.56 14.04 -4.21
N ARG A 414 -23.24 14.25 -4.20
CA ARG A 414 -22.35 13.73 -5.25
C ARG A 414 -22.39 12.20 -5.34
N GLN A 415 -22.44 11.52 -4.20
CA GLN A 415 -22.59 10.07 -4.16
C GLN A 415 -23.90 9.61 -4.80
N ARG A 416 -25.04 10.22 -4.43
CA ARG A 416 -26.35 9.91 -5.01
C ARG A 416 -26.38 10.15 -6.52
N VAL A 417 -25.72 11.21 -7.02
CA VAL A 417 -25.55 11.44 -8.48
C VAL A 417 -24.75 10.32 -9.14
N ALA A 418 -23.65 9.87 -8.52
CA ALA A 418 -22.79 8.83 -9.08
C ALA A 418 -23.54 7.49 -9.18
N LEU A 419 -24.33 7.16 -8.16
CA LEU A 419 -25.18 5.99 -8.13
C LEU A 419 -26.29 6.05 -9.18
N ALA A 420 -27.05 7.16 -9.24
CA ALA A 420 -28.05 7.38 -10.27
C ALA A 420 -27.47 7.27 -11.70
N ARG A 421 -26.27 7.82 -11.91
CA ARG A 421 -25.55 7.71 -13.19
C ARG A 421 -25.17 6.27 -13.52
N ALA A 422 -24.68 5.50 -12.56
CA ALA A 422 -24.33 4.09 -12.77
C ALA A 422 -25.55 3.23 -13.11
N LEU A 423 -26.72 3.56 -12.55
CA LEU A 423 -27.98 2.85 -12.74
C LEU A 423 -28.76 3.28 -13.98
N ALA A 424 -28.53 4.48 -14.49
CA ALA A 424 -29.26 5.01 -15.63
C ALA A 424 -29.31 4.07 -16.84
N PRO A 425 -28.19 3.42 -17.25
CA PRO A 425 -28.18 2.49 -18.38
C PRO A 425 -28.73 1.09 -18.08
N GLN A 426 -29.30 0.87 -16.89
CA GLN A 426 -29.80 -0.44 -16.42
C GLN A 426 -28.72 -1.53 -16.50
N PRO A 427 -27.67 -1.46 -15.65
CA PRO A 427 -26.57 -2.41 -15.68
C PRO A 427 -27.00 -3.80 -15.20
N ARG A 428 -26.30 -4.84 -15.67
CA ARG A 428 -26.50 -6.23 -15.19
C ARG A 428 -25.93 -6.43 -13.79
N VAL A 429 -24.86 -5.70 -13.47
CA VAL A 429 -24.13 -5.76 -12.20
C VAL A 429 -23.75 -4.35 -11.81
N LEU A 430 -24.01 -4.00 -10.55
CA LEU A 430 -23.60 -2.74 -9.94
C LEU A 430 -22.34 -2.99 -9.08
N LEU A 431 -21.31 -2.17 -9.28
CA LEU A 431 -20.03 -2.26 -8.59
C LEU A 431 -19.80 -0.98 -7.80
N LEU A 432 -19.60 -1.09 -6.48
CA LEU A 432 -19.41 0.06 -5.60
C LEU A 432 -18.07 -0.07 -4.87
N ASP A 433 -17.15 0.85 -5.14
CA ASP A 433 -15.80 0.84 -4.56
C ASP A 433 -15.69 1.91 -3.48
N GLU A 434 -15.85 1.52 -2.22
CA GLU A 434 -15.74 2.39 -1.04
C GLU A 434 -16.54 3.72 -1.13
N PRO A 435 -17.85 3.68 -1.46
CA PRO A 435 -18.61 4.90 -1.76
C PRO A 435 -18.84 5.83 -0.56
N LEU A 436 -18.63 5.35 0.66
CA LEU A 436 -18.93 6.05 1.91
C LEU A 436 -17.69 6.51 2.71
N THR A 437 -16.48 6.10 2.29
CA THR A 437 -15.23 6.33 3.05
C THR A 437 -14.89 7.81 3.25
N ALA A 438 -15.23 8.68 2.28
CA ALA A 438 -14.86 10.11 2.30
C ALA A 438 -15.80 11.01 3.13
N LEU A 439 -16.79 10.44 3.82
CA LEU A 439 -17.83 11.18 4.54
C LEU A 439 -17.62 11.15 6.06
N ASP A 440 -18.13 12.16 6.78
CA ASP A 440 -18.10 12.17 8.25
C ASP A 440 -19.00 11.07 8.84
N ALA A 441 -18.74 10.69 10.09
CA ALA A 441 -19.38 9.52 10.72
C ALA A 441 -20.91 9.61 10.77
N ARG A 442 -21.48 10.79 11.06
CA ARG A 442 -22.93 10.97 11.18
C ARG A 442 -23.61 10.89 9.82
N LEU A 443 -23.05 11.58 8.82
CA LEU A 443 -23.56 11.51 7.45
C LEU A 443 -23.42 10.10 6.87
N ARG A 444 -22.33 9.40 7.20
CA ARG A 444 -22.09 8.01 6.76
C ARG A 444 -23.14 7.05 7.27
N GLU A 445 -23.56 7.17 8.53
CA GLU A 445 -24.60 6.33 9.12
C GLU A 445 -25.94 6.53 8.41
N THR A 446 -26.41 7.78 8.26
CA THR A 446 -27.66 8.08 7.54
C THR A 446 -27.62 7.57 6.10
N LEU A 447 -26.53 7.79 5.38
CA LEU A 447 -26.42 7.35 3.99
C LEU A 447 -26.28 5.83 3.84
N ARG A 448 -25.83 5.11 4.87
CA ARG A 448 -25.78 3.65 4.86
C ARG A 448 -27.20 3.06 4.84
N ASP A 449 -28.10 3.60 5.65
CA ASP A 449 -29.50 3.16 5.68
C ASP A 449 -30.20 3.49 4.35
N ASP A 450 -29.98 4.70 3.83
CA ASP A 450 -30.46 5.09 2.50
C ASP A 450 -29.95 4.14 1.41
N MET A 451 -28.67 3.76 1.48
CA MET A 451 -28.07 2.83 0.53
C MET A 451 -28.65 1.42 0.64
N HIS A 452 -28.87 0.90 1.84
CA HIS A 452 -29.52 -0.39 2.04
C HIS A 452 -30.90 -0.40 1.40
N ALA A 453 -31.73 0.60 1.73
CA ALA A 453 -33.09 0.72 1.20
C ALA A 453 -33.09 0.80 -0.34
N LEU A 454 -32.19 1.62 -0.90
CA LEU A 454 -32.10 1.80 -2.35
C LEU A 454 -31.61 0.53 -3.07
N LEU A 455 -30.58 -0.16 -2.56
CA LEU A 455 -30.08 -1.40 -3.17
C LEU A 455 -31.14 -2.51 -3.15
N GLN A 456 -31.91 -2.61 -2.06
CA GLN A 456 -33.05 -3.52 -1.95
C GLN A 456 -34.17 -3.16 -2.93
N GLU A 457 -34.53 -1.88 -3.07
CA GLU A 457 -35.56 -1.42 -4.01
C GLU A 457 -35.16 -1.67 -5.48
N LEU A 458 -33.88 -1.53 -5.81
CA LEU A 458 -33.36 -1.69 -7.17
C LEU A 458 -33.26 -3.14 -7.65
N ASN A 459 -33.19 -4.10 -6.72
CA ASN A 459 -33.10 -5.54 -6.99
C ASN A 459 -32.02 -5.90 -8.06
N VAL A 460 -30.87 -5.23 -8.00
CA VAL A 460 -29.74 -5.39 -8.93
C VAL A 460 -28.59 -6.13 -8.23
N THR A 461 -27.98 -7.11 -8.91
CA THR A 461 -26.78 -7.79 -8.38
C THR A 461 -25.70 -6.75 -8.10
N SER A 462 -25.26 -6.67 -6.85
CA SER A 462 -24.39 -5.60 -6.37
C SER A 462 -23.16 -6.18 -5.69
N ILE A 463 -21.98 -5.68 -6.06
CA ILE A 463 -20.73 -5.94 -5.33
C ILE A 463 -20.27 -4.64 -4.70
N TYR A 464 -20.18 -4.65 -3.37
CA TYR A 464 -19.83 -3.48 -2.56
C TYR A 464 -18.50 -3.74 -1.85
N VAL A 465 -17.53 -2.85 -2.00
CA VAL A 465 -16.23 -2.93 -1.34
C VAL A 465 -16.18 -1.95 -0.19
N THR A 466 -15.80 -2.43 0.99
CA THR A 466 -15.56 -1.59 2.17
C THR A 466 -14.53 -2.19 3.11
N HIS A 467 -13.98 -1.35 3.98
CA HIS A 467 -13.22 -1.76 5.16
C HIS A 467 -14.01 -1.52 6.45
N ASP A 468 -15.18 -0.89 6.37
CA ASP A 468 -16.07 -0.62 7.49
C ASP A 468 -16.98 -1.83 7.76
N GLN A 469 -16.88 -2.36 8.98
CA GLN A 469 -17.63 -3.54 9.39
C GLN A 469 -19.13 -3.24 9.52
N ALA A 470 -19.49 -2.04 9.97
CA ALA A 470 -20.88 -1.66 10.16
C ALA A 470 -21.59 -1.48 8.81
N GLU A 471 -20.87 -1.01 7.79
CA GLU A 471 -21.37 -1.04 6.40
C GLU A 471 -21.61 -2.47 5.92
N ALA A 472 -20.62 -3.36 6.08
CA ALA A 472 -20.76 -4.74 5.63
C ALA A 472 -21.91 -5.48 6.33
N MET A 473 -22.08 -5.26 7.63
CA MET A 473 -23.13 -5.91 8.42
C MET A 473 -24.53 -5.40 8.09
N ALA A 474 -24.66 -4.13 7.70
CA ALA A 474 -25.96 -3.51 7.39
C ALA A 474 -26.37 -3.69 5.93
N LEU A 475 -25.41 -3.73 4.98
CA LEU A 475 -25.70 -3.71 3.54
C LEU A 475 -25.74 -5.11 2.90
N ALA A 476 -25.03 -6.08 3.45
CA ALA A 476 -24.77 -7.34 2.76
C ALA A 476 -25.86 -8.39 2.95
N ASP A 477 -26.21 -9.07 1.87
CA ASP A 477 -26.83 -10.40 1.95
C ASP A 477 -25.76 -11.44 2.31
N ARG A 478 -24.57 -11.31 1.71
CA ARG A 478 -23.38 -12.13 1.99
C ARG A 478 -22.12 -11.26 2.04
N ILE A 479 -21.24 -11.60 2.98
CA ILE A 479 -19.94 -10.96 3.16
C ILE A 479 -18.85 -11.94 2.77
N VAL A 480 -17.86 -11.46 2.01
CA VAL A 480 -16.58 -12.13 1.77
C VAL A 480 -15.52 -11.41 2.57
N VAL A 481 -14.99 -12.06 3.60
CA VAL A 481 -13.86 -11.54 4.36
C VAL A 481 -12.58 -11.92 3.63
N MET A 482 -11.78 -10.93 3.24
CA MET A 482 -10.53 -11.11 2.51
C MET A 482 -9.32 -10.68 3.33
N SER A 483 -8.24 -11.46 3.27
CA SER A 483 -6.94 -11.13 3.87
C SER A 483 -5.82 -11.59 2.95
N ALA A 484 -4.79 -10.75 2.78
CA ALA A 484 -3.59 -11.05 1.99
C ALA A 484 -3.87 -11.70 0.61
N GLY A 485 -4.92 -11.26 -0.09
CA GLY A 485 -5.30 -11.79 -1.41
C GLY A 485 -6.12 -13.09 -1.40
N ARG A 486 -6.49 -13.63 -0.24
CA ARG A 486 -7.32 -14.84 -0.07
C ARG A 486 -8.71 -14.51 0.49
N ILE A 487 -9.67 -15.39 0.23
CA ILE A 487 -10.96 -15.40 0.93
C ILE A 487 -10.77 -16.19 2.23
N GLU A 488 -10.92 -15.53 3.37
CA GLU A 488 -10.86 -16.14 4.70
C GLU A 488 -12.19 -16.81 5.07
N GLN A 489 -13.30 -16.17 4.72
CA GLN A 489 -14.64 -16.71 4.95
C GLN A 489 -15.65 -16.03 4.03
N CYS A 490 -16.66 -16.78 3.60
CA CYS A 490 -17.86 -16.26 2.96
C CYS A 490 -19.11 -16.74 3.70
N GLY A 491 -20.05 -15.85 3.99
CA GLY A 491 -21.28 -16.20 4.69
C GLY A 491 -22.20 -14.99 4.89
N THR A 492 -23.35 -15.19 5.54
CA THR A 492 -24.23 -14.07 5.91
C THR A 492 -23.56 -13.18 6.97
N PRO A 493 -23.98 -11.91 7.15
CA PRO A 493 -23.48 -11.06 8.24
C PRO A 493 -23.51 -11.76 9.61
N ARG A 494 -24.60 -12.49 9.89
CA ARG A 494 -24.76 -13.25 11.13
C ARG A 494 -23.78 -14.41 11.23
N ASP A 495 -23.53 -15.15 10.14
CA ASP A 495 -22.54 -16.23 10.15
C ASP A 495 -21.12 -15.68 10.35
N ILE A 496 -20.76 -14.59 9.69
CA ILE A 496 -19.44 -13.96 9.88
C ILE A 496 -19.25 -13.51 11.33
N TYR A 497 -20.27 -12.92 11.94
CA TYR A 497 -20.20 -12.44 13.33
C TYR A 497 -20.26 -13.59 14.36
N TYR A 498 -21.27 -14.45 14.25
CA TYR A 498 -21.59 -15.49 15.22
C TYR A 498 -20.98 -16.85 14.92
N ARG A 499 -20.32 -17.07 13.78
CA ARG A 499 -19.61 -18.30 13.38
C ARG A 499 -18.39 -17.99 12.52
N PRO A 500 -17.42 -17.17 13.02
CA PRO A 500 -16.19 -16.91 12.29
C PRO A 500 -15.42 -18.23 12.12
N ALA A 501 -14.92 -18.47 10.92
CA ALA A 501 -14.26 -19.71 10.52
C ALA A 501 -12.88 -19.86 11.17
N ASN A 502 -12.21 -18.74 11.46
CA ASN A 502 -10.90 -18.72 12.08
C ASN A 502 -10.71 -17.49 12.98
N ARG A 503 -9.60 -17.48 13.72
CA ARG A 503 -9.24 -16.38 14.63
C ARG A 503 -9.10 -15.05 13.91
N THR A 504 -8.54 -15.04 12.70
CA THR A 504 -8.35 -13.82 11.90
C THR A 504 -9.70 -13.14 11.63
N VAL A 505 -10.72 -13.89 11.19
CA VAL A 505 -12.08 -13.35 10.98
C VAL A 505 -12.71 -12.93 12.30
N ALA A 506 -12.55 -13.72 13.37
CA ALA A 506 -13.10 -13.40 14.69
C ALA A 506 -12.54 -12.09 15.27
N GLN A 507 -11.23 -11.85 15.11
CA GLN A 507 -10.54 -10.64 15.56
C GLN A 507 -10.77 -9.46 14.63
N PHE A 508 -10.90 -9.72 13.32
CA PHE A 508 -11.16 -8.67 12.34
C PHE A 508 -12.57 -8.09 12.50
N ILE A 509 -13.55 -8.92 12.85
CA ILE A 509 -14.96 -8.54 13.01
C ILE A 509 -15.23 -8.24 14.48
N GLY A 510 -15.26 -6.97 14.89
CA GLY A 510 -15.59 -6.53 16.25
C GLY A 510 -14.54 -6.86 17.32
N THR A 511 -14.80 -6.38 18.54
CA THR A 511 -13.95 -6.67 19.71
C THR A 511 -14.14 -8.12 20.16
N LEU A 512 -13.06 -8.80 20.56
CA LEU A 512 -13.07 -10.18 21.04
C LEU A 512 -12.26 -10.28 22.33
N ASN A 513 -12.84 -10.88 23.37
CA ASN A 513 -12.11 -11.22 24.59
C ASN A 513 -11.42 -12.57 24.43
N ARG A 514 -10.24 -12.70 25.03
CA ARG A 514 -9.51 -13.96 25.14
C ARG A 514 -9.32 -14.31 26.61
N VAL A 515 -9.69 -15.52 26.99
CA VAL A 515 -9.40 -16.11 28.30
C VAL A 515 -8.50 -17.31 28.08
N THR A 516 -7.33 -17.27 28.70
CA THR A 516 -6.38 -18.38 28.67
C THR A 516 -6.44 -19.12 29.99
N GLY A 517 -6.31 -20.44 29.92
CA GLY A 517 -6.28 -21.28 31.12
C GLY A 517 -5.90 -22.71 30.80
N VAL A 518 -5.92 -23.55 31.83
CA VAL A 518 -5.60 -24.97 31.72
C VAL A 518 -6.85 -25.79 32.02
N LYS A 519 -7.10 -26.84 31.23
CA LYS A 519 -8.21 -27.77 31.48
C LYS A 519 -7.93 -28.60 32.74
N ARG A 520 -8.88 -28.66 33.67
CA ARG A 520 -8.90 -29.62 34.80
C ARG A 520 -10.33 -30.04 35.09
N ASN A 521 -10.59 -31.35 35.17
CA ASN A 521 -11.94 -31.89 35.45
C ASN A 521 -13.02 -31.27 34.56
N ASP A 522 -12.73 -31.13 33.26
CA ASP A 522 -13.61 -30.49 32.28
C ASP A 522 -14.03 -29.04 32.66
N ALA A 523 -13.12 -28.30 33.30
CA ALA A 523 -13.25 -26.87 33.56
C ALA A 523 -11.96 -26.14 33.18
N LEU A 524 -12.10 -24.89 32.72
CA LEU A 524 -10.99 -24.02 32.44
C LEU A 524 -10.55 -23.32 33.73
N LEU A 525 -9.34 -23.61 34.19
CA LEU A 525 -8.69 -22.87 35.28
C LEU A 525 -7.94 -21.67 34.68
N ALA A 526 -8.50 -20.47 34.85
CA ALA A 526 -7.89 -19.20 34.44
C ALA A 526 -7.36 -18.43 35.66
N GLN A 527 -6.59 -17.37 35.44
CA GLN A 527 -5.96 -16.57 36.51
C GLN A 527 -6.99 -16.04 37.53
N GLY A 528 -8.13 -15.54 37.06
CA GLY A 528 -9.17 -14.92 37.90
C GLY A 528 -10.34 -15.83 38.27
N GLY A 529 -10.27 -17.15 38.00
CA GLY A 529 -11.36 -18.06 38.36
C GLY A 529 -11.43 -19.35 37.54
N VAL A 530 -12.56 -20.06 37.68
CA VAL A 530 -12.81 -21.36 37.03
C VAL A 530 -14.07 -21.27 36.18
N ILE A 531 -13.96 -21.66 34.90
CA ILE A 531 -15.09 -21.74 33.98
C ILE A 531 -15.40 -23.21 33.68
N ALA A 532 -16.49 -23.74 34.25
CA ALA A 532 -16.94 -25.11 33.95
C ALA A 532 -17.26 -25.32 32.45
N ALA A 533 -17.09 -26.54 31.92
CA ALA A 533 -17.43 -26.88 30.52
C ALA A 533 -18.90 -26.59 30.15
N ALA A 534 -19.83 -26.88 31.05
CA ALA A 534 -21.25 -26.55 30.87
C ALA A 534 -21.45 -25.04 30.66
N ASN A 535 -20.63 -24.24 31.32
CA ASN A 535 -20.54 -22.82 31.04
C ASN A 535 -19.81 -22.63 29.69
N ALA A 536 -18.67 -23.23 29.41
CA ALA A 536 -17.86 -23.05 28.19
C ALA A 536 -18.51 -23.43 26.83
N GLY A 537 -19.78 -23.87 26.80
CA GLY A 537 -20.50 -24.23 25.57
C GLY A 537 -20.39 -25.71 25.18
N GLY A 538 -19.94 -26.56 26.12
CA GLY A 538 -19.74 -27.99 25.93
C GLY A 538 -18.40 -28.47 26.49
N PRO A 539 -18.08 -29.78 26.36
CA PRO A 539 -16.82 -30.35 26.81
C PRO A 539 -15.62 -29.58 26.25
N LEU A 540 -14.62 -29.30 27.09
CA LEU A 540 -13.41 -28.62 26.63
C LEU A 540 -12.53 -29.59 25.83
N PRO A 541 -11.92 -29.17 24.71
CA PRO A 541 -11.04 -30.04 23.93
C PRO A 541 -9.76 -30.41 24.70
N GLY A 542 -9.10 -31.49 24.29
CA GLY A 542 -7.80 -31.92 24.84
C GLY A 542 -7.85 -32.66 26.19
N PRO A 543 -6.73 -33.25 26.62
CA PRO A 543 -6.60 -33.90 27.93
C PRO A 543 -6.58 -32.88 29.07
N ASP A 544 -6.78 -33.34 30.31
CA ASP A 544 -6.52 -32.51 31.49
C ASP A 544 -5.05 -32.06 31.51
N GLY A 545 -4.82 -30.81 31.86
CA GLY A 545 -3.51 -30.15 31.73
C GLY A 545 -3.29 -29.42 30.40
N ALA A 546 -4.17 -29.60 29.39
CA ALA A 546 -4.06 -28.87 28.13
C ALA A 546 -4.30 -27.37 28.31
N ALA A 547 -3.50 -26.55 27.60
CA ALA A 547 -3.75 -25.12 27.48
C ALA A 547 -4.95 -24.88 26.57
N ILE A 548 -5.89 -24.07 27.03
CA ILE A 548 -7.15 -23.79 26.34
C ILE A 548 -7.33 -22.28 26.26
N GLU A 549 -7.70 -21.81 25.07
CA GLU A 549 -8.14 -20.43 24.83
C GLU A 549 -9.66 -20.43 24.62
N LEU A 550 -10.37 -19.60 25.38
CA LEU A 550 -11.78 -19.31 25.16
C LEU A 550 -11.95 -17.89 24.65
N PHE A 551 -12.85 -17.74 23.68
CA PHE A 551 -13.18 -16.45 23.10
C PHE A 551 -14.66 -16.11 23.28
N PHE A 552 -14.95 -14.85 23.60
CA PHE A 552 -16.32 -14.34 23.69
C PHE A 552 -16.37 -12.85 23.34
N ARG A 553 -17.51 -12.35 22.84
CA ARG A 553 -17.68 -10.93 22.54
C ARG A 553 -17.98 -10.15 23.83
N PRO A 554 -17.68 -8.84 23.91
CA PRO A 554 -18.03 -8.03 25.08
C PRO A 554 -19.49 -8.13 25.53
N GLU A 555 -20.42 -8.27 24.60
CA GLU A 555 -21.86 -8.43 24.85
C GLU A 555 -22.30 -9.86 25.24
N ASP A 556 -21.41 -10.86 25.11
CA ASP A 556 -21.69 -12.24 25.51
C ASP A 556 -21.42 -12.49 27.00
N ALA A 557 -20.92 -11.49 27.72
CA ALA A 557 -20.66 -11.53 29.15
C ALA A 557 -21.53 -10.56 29.94
N GLN A 558 -21.81 -10.92 31.19
CA GLN A 558 -22.53 -10.11 32.15
C GLN A 558 -21.65 -9.87 33.37
N LEU A 559 -21.76 -8.65 33.92
CA LEU A 559 -21.21 -8.37 35.24
C LEU A 559 -22.16 -8.88 36.30
N VAL A 560 -21.64 -9.68 37.22
CA VAL A 560 -22.34 -10.24 38.37
C VAL A 560 -21.65 -9.81 39.66
N ASP A 561 -22.33 -9.99 40.78
CA ASP A 561 -21.75 -9.70 42.10
C ASP A 561 -20.46 -10.52 42.30
N PRO A 562 -19.31 -9.90 42.63
CA PRO A 562 -18.06 -10.62 42.88
C PRO A 562 -18.15 -11.63 44.04
N CYS A 563 -19.09 -11.47 44.97
CA CYS A 563 -19.33 -12.38 46.10
C CYS A 563 -20.19 -13.60 45.71
N SER A 564 -20.83 -13.58 44.53
CA SER A 564 -21.55 -14.74 43.99
C SER A 564 -20.59 -15.81 43.42
N ALA A 565 -21.11 -16.97 43.01
CA ALA A 565 -20.37 -18.03 42.30
C ALA A 565 -19.99 -17.62 40.86
N ALA A 566 -19.39 -16.44 40.71
CA ALA A 566 -18.95 -15.88 39.44
C ALA A 566 -17.81 -16.73 38.84
N PRO A 567 -17.91 -17.18 37.58
CA PRO A 567 -16.88 -17.99 36.92
C PRO A 567 -15.51 -17.31 36.85
N LEU A 568 -15.49 -15.99 36.66
CA LEU A 568 -14.28 -15.17 36.69
C LEU A 568 -14.49 -13.96 37.60
N ARG A 569 -13.41 -13.47 38.19
CA ARG A 569 -13.38 -12.27 39.03
C ARG A 569 -12.28 -11.35 38.57
N GLY A 570 -12.54 -10.04 38.55
CA GLY A 570 -11.55 -9.04 38.18
C GLY A 570 -11.84 -7.70 38.82
N ARG A 571 -11.07 -6.68 38.42
CA ARG A 571 -11.23 -5.30 38.88
C ARG A 571 -11.50 -4.38 37.70
N VAL A 572 -12.45 -3.47 37.88
CA VAL A 572 -12.74 -2.42 36.88
C VAL A 572 -11.51 -1.53 36.75
N GLU A 573 -10.86 -1.53 35.60
CA GLU A 573 -9.75 -0.64 35.29
C GLU A 573 -10.29 0.71 34.79
N SER A 574 -11.19 0.66 33.81
CA SER A 574 -11.78 1.87 33.22
C SER A 574 -13.19 1.62 32.69
N LEU A 575 -13.94 2.71 32.57
CA LEU A 575 -15.32 2.75 32.11
C LEU A 575 -15.40 3.75 30.96
N GLN A 576 -15.99 3.33 29.85
CA GLN A 576 -16.23 4.19 28.70
C GLN A 576 -17.73 4.22 28.40
N PHE A 577 -18.38 5.32 28.71
CA PHE A 577 -19.78 5.53 28.40
C PHE A 577 -19.94 5.80 26.89
N GLN A 578 -20.75 5.00 26.20
CA GLN A 578 -21.01 5.07 24.77
C GLN A 578 -22.49 5.30 24.46
N GLY A 579 -23.24 5.96 25.37
CA GLY A 579 -24.67 6.21 25.21
C GLY A 579 -25.53 5.06 25.73
N GLU A 580 -25.97 4.16 24.84
CA GLU A 580 -26.83 3.01 25.19
C GLU A 580 -26.11 1.92 26.00
N ARG A 581 -24.77 1.88 25.92
CA ARG A 581 -23.91 0.94 26.64
C ARG A 581 -22.75 1.64 27.34
N THR A 582 -22.25 1.02 28.39
CA THR A 582 -20.97 1.34 29.03
C THR A 582 -20.03 0.19 28.79
N ARG A 583 -18.90 0.47 28.14
CA ARG A 583 -17.83 -0.50 27.95
C ARG A 583 -16.93 -0.52 29.18
N VAL A 584 -16.84 -1.66 29.84
CA VAL A 584 -16.08 -1.86 31.08
C VAL A 584 -14.82 -2.64 30.76
N LYS A 585 -13.64 -2.07 31.05
CA LYS A 585 -12.36 -2.77 30.94
C LYS A 585 -11.98 -3.33 32.30
N ILE A 586 -11.64 -4.61 32.36
CA ILE A 586 -11.48 -5.38 33.59
C ILE A 586 -10.10 -6.04 33.59
N SER A 587 -9.31 -5.77 34.63
CA SER A 587 -8.02 -6.41 34.91
C SER A 587 -8.20 -7.61 35.86
N ASP A 588 -7.13 -8.39 36.02
CA ASP A 588 -6.99 -9.47 37.01
C ASP A 588 -7.90 -10.70 36.82
N ALA A 589 -8.80 -10.68 35.84
CA ALA A 589 -9.66 -11.81 35.49
C ALA A 589 -8.95 -12.89 34.64
N THR A 590 -8.01 -12.48 33.79
CA THR A 590 -7.12 -13.32 32.99
C THR A 590 -5.84 -12.54 32.72
N VAL A 591 -4.87 -13.14 32.02
CA VAL A 591 -3.62 -12.48 31.64
C VAL A 591 -3.89 -11.24 30.78
N ASP A 592 -4.85 -11.37 29.85
CA ASP A 592 -5.33 -10.25 29.05
C ASP A 592 -6.41 -9.45 29.80
N LYS A 593 -6.55 -8.18 29.43
CA LYS A 593 -7.65 -7.35 29.94
C LYS A 593 -8.95 -7.74 29.24
N LEU A 594 -10.02 -7.92 30.01
CA LEU A 594 -11.34 -8.23 29.48
C LEU A 594 -12.13 -6.94 29.24
N VAL A 595 -12.99 -6.97 28.23
CA VAL A 595 -13.90 -5.88 27.87
C VAL A 595 -15.32 -6.43 27.93
N VAL A 596 -16.18 -5.86 28.75
CA VAL A 596 -17.59 -6.27 28.87
C VAL A 596 -18.48 -5.07 28.60
N ASP A 597 -19.46 -5.25 27.70
CA ASP A 597 -20.43 -4.20 27.39
C ASP A 597 -21.67 -4.39 28.27
N VAL A 598 -21.95 -3.40 29.14
CA VAL A 598 -23.13 -3.40 30.02
C VAL A 598 -24.11 -2.29 29.60
N PRO A 599 -25.40 -2.37 29.96
CA PRO A 599 -26.35 -1.28 29.70
C PRO A 599 -25.87 0.05 30.29
N GLY A 600 -26.06 1.16 29.56
CA GLY A 600 -25.47 2.47 29.87
C GLY A 600 -25.85 3.10 31.22
N ARG A 601 -26.82 2.53 31.95
CA ARG A 601 -27.26 2.99 33.27
C ARG A 601 -26.51 2.37 34.45
N VAL A 602 -25.58 1.45 34.18
CA VAL A 602 -24.78 0.80 35.23
C VAL A 602 -23.75 1.79 35.78
N GLN A 603 -23.79 2.05 37.10
CA GLN A 603 -22.81 2.84 37.82
C GLN A 603 -21.80 1.91 38.49
N LEU A 604 -20.56 1.97 38.03
CA LEU A 604 -19.41 1.29 38.63
C LEU A 604 -18.30 2.32 38.85
N CYS A 605 -17.37 2.02 39.74
CA CYS A 605 -16.19 2.84 39.98
C CYS A 605 -14.93 2.09 39.51
N ALA A 606 -13.93 2.83 39.02
CA ALA A 606 -12.61 2.25 38.81
C ALA A 606 -12.08 1.68 40.14
N GLY A 607 -11.42 0.52 40.07
CA GLY A 607 -10.93 -0.26 41.20
C GLY A 607 -11.96 -1.21 41.84
N ALA A 608 -13.26 -1.10 41.49
CA ALA A 608 -14.30 -1.97 42.04
C ALA A 608 -14.08 -3.43 41.61
N ALA A 609 -14.25 -4.37 42.54
CA ALA A 609 -14.26 -5.79 42.23
C ALA A 609 -15.57 -6.17 41.52
N VAL A 610 -15.48 -6.98 40.48
CA VAL A 610 -16.63 -7.44 39.70
C VAL A 610 -16.48 -8.92 39.37
N GLY A 611 -17.60 -9.66 39.41
CA GLY A 611 -17.69 -10.99 38.86
C GLY A 611 -18.07 -10.93 37.37
N ILE A 612 -17.61 -11.89 36.58
CA ILE A 612 -17.90 -11.98 35.15
C ILE A 612 -18.50 -13.36 34.88
N ALA A 613 -19.72 -13.36 34.35
CA ALA A 613 -20.41 -14.56 33.88
C ALA A 613 -20.59 -14.48 32.37
N VAL A 614 -19.94 -15.38 31.63
CA VAL A 614 -20.14 -15.52 30.18
C VAL A 614 -21.44 -16.32 29.94
N ARG A 615 -22.22 -16.07 28.89
CA ARG A 615 -23.42 -16.86 28.57
C ARG A 615 -23.04 -18.18 27.88
N ALA A 616 -23.65 -19.31 28.24
CA ALA A 616 -23.20 -20.65 27.80
C ALA A 616 -23.52 -20.97 26.32
N ASP A 617 -24.61 -20.41 25.78
CA ASP A 617 -25.14 -20.63 24.43
C ASP A 617 -24.45 -19.80 23.33
N LYS A 618 -23.54 -18.89 23.71
CA LYS A 618 -22.91 -17.91 22.82
C LYS A 618 -21.39 -18.08 22.68
N ARG A 619 -20.82 -19.10 23.33
CA ARG A 619 -19.36 -19.32 23.34
C ARG A 619 -18.92 -20.15 22.15
N LYS A 620 -17.72 -19.86 21.69
CA LYS A 620 -17.02 -20.71 20.73
C LYS A 620 -15.81 -21.30 21.41
N ASN A 621 -15.83 -22.62 21.56
CA ASN A 621 -14.61 -23.39 21.42
C ASN A 621 -14.22 -23.29 19.93
N LEU A 622 -13.55 -22.20 19.56
CA LEU A 622 -12.61 -22.29 18.44
C LEU A 622 -11.56 -23.25 18.98
N ALA A 623 -11.73 -24.55 18.69
CA ALA A 623 -10.85 -25.60 19.14
C ALA A 623 -9.44 -25.06 19.04
N GLY A 624 -8.76 -24.94 20.19
CA GLY A 624 -7.45 -24.33 20.29
C GLY A 624 -6.65 -24.88 19.14
N GLU A 625 -6.38 -24.02 18.15
CA GLU A 625 -5.48 -24.33 17.06
C GLU A 625 -4.27 -24.92 17.75
N VAL A 626 -4.00 -26.20 17.52
CA VAL A 626 -2.92 -26.90 18.21
C VAL A 626 -1.67 -26.13 17.86
N LEU A 627 -1.26 -25.27 18.80
CA LEU A 627 -0.12 -24.40 18.66
C LEU A 627 1.05 -25.28 19.06
N MET A 628 1.94 -25.52 18.11
CA MET A 628 3.27 -26.01 18.45
C MET A 628 4.22 -24.82 18.38
N LEU A 629 5.04 -24.65 19.42
CA LEU A 629 6.19 -23.75 19.45
C LEU A 629 7.45 -24.55 19.76
N LEU A 630 8.24 -24.85 18.74
CA LEU A 630 9.50 -25.59 18.83
C LEU A 630 10.69 -24.63 18.76
N ALA A 631 11.63 -24.70 19.69
CA ALA A 631 12.91 -24.02 19.55
C ALA A 631 13.92 -24.92 18.84
N GLN A 632 14.65 -24.39 17.86
CA GLN A 632 15.81 -25.02 17.25
C GLN A 632 17.08 -24.29 17.72
N ILE A 633 17.96 -25.03 18.39
CA ILE A 633 19.35 -24.61 18.64
C ILE A 633 20.27 -25.52 17.85
N THR A 634 21.40 -25.01 17.38
CA THR A 634 22.28 -25.80 16.50
C THR A 634 23.75 -25.69 16.86
N ASP A 635 24.47 -26.76 16.55
CA ASP A 635 25.92 -26.85 16.50
C ASP A 635 26.56 -26.28 17.77
N LEU A 636 26.36 -27.03 18.86
CA LEU A 636 26.76 -26.64 20.21
C LEU A 636 28.27 -26.75 20.41
N HIS A 637 28.93 -27.72 19.76
CA HIS A 637 30.37 -27.99 19.89
C HIS A 637 30.82 -27.99 21.37
N ILE A 638 30.08 -28.69 22.23
CA ILE A 638 30.42 -28.77 23.65
C ILE A 638 31.74 -29.51 23.81
N LYS A 639 32.65 -28.88 24.55
CA LYS A 639 33.96 -29.41 24.91
C LYS A 639 33.99 -29.80 26.39
N ARG A 640 35.07 -30.45 26.81
CA ARG A 640 35.32 -30.76 28.23
C ARG A 640 35.33 -29.50 29.09
N VAL A 641 35.02 -29.65 30.36
CA VAL A 641 34.96 -28.54 31.33
C VAL A 641 36.28 -27.74 31.30
N GLY A 642 36.17 -26.43 31.07
CA GLY A 642 37.31 -25.50 31.01
C GLY A 642 38.01 -25.40 29.65
N ALA A 643 37.63 -26.20 28.64
CA ALA A 643 38.21 -26.12 27.30
C ALA A 643 37.45 -25.10 26.42
N LEU A 644 38.20 -24.33 25.60
CA LEU A 644 37.65 -23.36 24.66
C LEU A 644 37.66 -23.91 23.22
N ALA A 645 36.56 -23.72 22.50
CA ALA A 645 36.49 -23.95 21.06
C ALA A 645 37.37 -22.92 20.33
N TYR A 646 38.19 -23.40 19.39
CA TYR A 646 39.17 -22.60 18.66
C TYR A 646 40.07 -21.73 19.56
N ARG A 647 40.30 -22.15 20.81
CA ARG A 647 41.02 -21.42 21.87
C ARG A 647 40.44 -20.05 22.23
N ARG A 648 39.21 -19.73 21.79
CA ARG A 648 38.61 -18.39 21.94
C ARG A 648 37.19 -18.41 22.51
N VAL A 649 36.41 -19.46 22.25
CA VAL A 649 34.97 -19.46 22.51
C VAL A 649 34.62 -20.49 23.57
N ASP A 650 33.98 -20.05 24.66
CA ASP A 650 33.39 -20.93 25.66
C ASP A 650 31.97 -21.31 25.22
N THR A 651 31.86 -22.45 24.54
CA THR A 651 30.58 -22.95 24.00
C THR A 651 29.60 -23.33 25.11
N ALA A 652 30.09 -23.79 26.26
CA ALA A 652 29.25 -24.17 27.40
C ALA A 652 28.63 -22.95 28.10
N ALA A 653 29.37 -21.84 28.21
CA ALA A 653 28.84 -20.58 28.71
C ALA A 653 27.78 -20.00 27.74
N CYS A 654 28.03 -20.10 26.42
CA CYS A 654 27.06 -19.68 25.41
C CYS A 654 25.77 -20.51 25.47
N LEU A 655 25.88 -21.83 25.65
CA LEU A 655 24.72 -22.70 25.85
C LEU A 655 23.94 -22.33 27.11
N SER A 656 24.62 -22.05 28.22
CA SER A 656 23.96 -21.64 29.48
C SER A 656 23.10 -20.38 29.28
N ARG A 657 23.62 -19.36 28.57
CA ARG A 657 22.84 -18.15 28.23
C ARG A 657 21.65 -18.46 27.32
N CYS A 658 21.83 -19.34 26.34
CA CYS A 658 20.74 -19.78 25.48
C CYS A 658 19.63 -20.48 26.29
N VAL A 659 19.99 -21.37 27.22
CA VAL A 659 19.05 -22.05 28.12
C VAL A 659 18.26 -21.05 28.97
N GLU A 660 18.95 -20.09 29.59
CA GLU A 660 18.31 -19.02 30.36
C GLU A 660 17.32 -18.23 29.48
N ARG A 661 17.73 -17.90 28.24
CA ARG A 661 16.90 -17.15 27.30
C ARG A 661 15.66 -17.93 26.87
N LEU A 662 15.78 -19.20 26.53
CA LEU A 662 14.67 -20.07 26.13
C LEU A 662 13.67 -20.28 27.28
N ASN A 663 14.16 -20.48 28.50
CA ASN A 663 13.32 -20.61 29.69
C ASN A 663 12.50 -19.35 30.01
N ALA A 664 13.03 -18.18 29.63
CA ALA A 664 12.44 -16.87 29.86
C ALA A 664 11.42 -16.42 28.78
N LEU A 665 11.25 -17.18 27.69
CA LEU A 665 10.27 -16.85 26.64
C LEU A 665 8.83 -16.99 27.13
N VAL A 666 7.94 -16.11 26.62
CA VAL A 666 6.50 -16.11 26.89
C VAL A 666 5.73 -15.97 25.56
N PRO A 667 5.01 -17.01 25.09
CA PRO A 667 4.96 -18.35 25.66
C PRO A 667 6.31 -19.06 25.55
N ARG A 668 6.56 -19.97 26.49
CA ARG A 668 7.72 -20.85 26.49
C ARG A 668 7.58 -21.88 25.35
N PRO A 669 8.68 -22.30 24.69
CA PRO A 669 8.63 -23.39 23.71
C PRO A 669 8.15 -24.71 24.34
N ASP A 670 7.39 -25.49 23.57
CA ASP A 670 6.89 -26.82 23.93
C ASP A 670 8.01 -27.85 23.95
N ALA A 671 9.04 -27.67 23.13
CA ALA A 671 10.25 -28.49 23.09
C ALA A 671 11.44 -27.73 22.50
N VAL A 672 12.64 -28.24 22.73
CA VAL A 672 13.88 -27.81 22.08
C VAL A 672 14.42 -28.96 21.22
N LEU A 673 14.60 -28.71 19.92
CA LEU A 673 15.32 -29.59 19.01
C LEU A 673 16.76 -29.07 18.89
N VAL A 674 17.72 -29.93 19.20
CA VAL A 674 19.15 -29.66 19.04
C VAL A 674 19.62 -30.28 17.74
N THR A 675 19.88 -29.44 16.74
CA THR A 675 20.47 -29.87 15.47
C THR A 675 21.98 -29.65 15.48
N GLY A 676 22.70 -30.16 14.49
CA GLY A 676 24.14 -29.85 14.39
C GLY A 676 25.04 -30.77 15.22
N ASP A 677 26.32 -30.42 15.30
CA ASP A 677 27.27 -31.11 16.16
C ASP A 677 27.02 -30.79 17.65
N LEU A 678 26.69 -31.79 18.44
CA LEU A 678 26.42 -31.65 19.88
C LEU A 678 27.72 -31.44 20.67
N THR A 679 28.75 -32.20 20.31
CA THR A 679 30.08 -32.20 20.93
C THR A 679 31.17 -32.04 19.87
N ASP A 680 32.38 -31.66 20.29
CA ASP A 680 33.49 -31.43 19.36
C ASP A 680 34.27 -32.71 19.01
N LEU A 681 34.40 -33.67 19.94
CA LEU A 681 35.14 -34.92 19.74
C LEU A 681 34.32 -36.19 20.01
N GLY A 682 33.03 -36.08 20.36
CA GLY A 682 32.16 -37.23 20.59
C GLY A 682 32.54 -38.06 21.83
N THR A 683 33.19 -37.46 22.83
CA THR A 683 33.64 -38.19 24.04
C THR A 683 32.57 -38.20 25.14
N GLU A 684 32.52 -39.26 25.96
CA GLU A 684 31.56 -39.34 27.08
C GLU A 684 31.64 -38.14 28.04
N ASP A 685 32.85 -37.63 28.30
CA ASP A 685 33.03 -36.47 29.18
C ASP A 685 32.40 -35.20 28.59
N GLU A 686 32.42 -35.04 27.27
CA GLU A 686 31.75 -33.92 26.58
C GLU A 686 30.24 -34.08 26.63
N TYR A 687 29.71 -35.30 26.44
CA TYR A 687 28.28 -35.55 26.61
C TYR A 687 27.80 -35.36 28.05
N ARG A 688 28.58 -35.76 29.06
CA ARG A 688 28.25 -35.49 30.47
C ARG A 688 28.22 -33.98 30.74
N HIS A 689 29.15 -33.22 30.16
CA HIS A 689 29.13 -31.76 30.28
C HIS A 689 27.92 -31.16 29.54
N LEU A 690 27.58 -31.64 28.34
CA LEU A 690 26.37 -31.24 27.61
C LEU A 690 25.10 -31.50 28.43
N ALA A 691 24.96 -32.70 29.00
CA ALA A 691 23.83 -33.07 29.86
C ALA A 691 23.66 -32.11 31.04
N GLN A 692 24.77 -31.76 31.72
CA GLN A 692 24.76 -30.77 32.80
C GLN A 692 24.28 -29.38 32.36
N ARG A 693 24.61 -28.96 31.12
CA ARG A 693 24.22 -27.64 30.59
C ARG A 693 22.80 -27.59 30.07
N LEU A 694 22.26 -28.72 29.60
CA LEU A 694 20.86 -28.83 29.15
C LEU A 694 19.89 -29.07 30.30
N ALA A 695 20.34 -29.66 31.42
CA ALA A 695 19.51 -29.99 32.58
C ALA A 695 18.59 -28.85 33.10
N PRO A 696 18.97 -27.55 33.04
CA PRO A 696 18.08 -26.47 33.47
C PRO A 696 16.93 -26.14 32.50
N LEU A 697 16.90 -26.69 31.28
CA LEU A 697 15.78 -26.47 30.35
C LEU A 697 14.48 -27.05 30.93
N ALA A 698 13.45 -26.21 31.00
CA ALA A 698 12.18 -26.55 31.62
C ALA A 698 11.17 -27.15 30.63
N MET A 699 11.65 -27.71 29.52
CA MET A 699 10.88 -28.34 28.46
C MET A 699 11.68 -29.53 27.88
N PRO A 700 11.03 -30.50 27.20
CA PRO A 700 11.71 -31.61 26.56
C PRO A 700 12.79 -31.17 25.56
N VAL A 701 13.88 -31.91 25.52
CA VAL A 701 15.01 -31.68 24.61
C VAL A 701 15.23 -32.92 23.75
N TYR A 702 15.25 -32.73 22.44
CA TYR A 702 15.47 -33.79 21.46
C TYR A 702 16.81 -33.57 20.77
N LEU A 703 17.69 -34.55 20.90
CA LEU A 703 19.07 -34.48 20.40
C LEU A 703 19.19 -35.15 19.04
N MET A 704 20.01 -34.59 18.16
CA MET A 704 20.31 -35.17 16.85
C MET A 704 21.82 -35.13 16.66
N ILE A 705 22.40 -36.22 16.14
CA ILE A 705 23.85 -36.32 16.01
C ILE A 705 24.39 -35.60 14.76
N GLY A 706 25.53 -34.94 14.92
CA GLY A 706 26.35 -34.41 13.84
C GLY A 706 27.50 -35.33 13.41
N ASN A 707 28.42 -34.81 12.58
CA ASN A 707 29.57 -35.55 12.10
C ASN A 707 30.70 -35.68 13.14
N HIS A 708 30.74 -34.79 14.14
CA HIS A 708 31.68 -34.85 15.27
C HIS A 708 31.22 -35.80 16.40
N ASP A 709 29.95 -36.16 16.40
CA ASP A 709 29.31 -36.89 17.49
C ASP A 709 29.56 -38.41 17.44
N SER A 710 29.48 -39.09 18.59
CA SER A 710 29.57 -40.54 18.70
C SER A 710 28.23 -41.14 19.12
N ARG A 711 27.72 -42.10 18.33
CA ARG A 711 26.45 -42.79 18.63
C ARG A 711 26.54 -43.51 19.97
N ASP A 712 27.60 -44.28 20.18
CA ASP A 712 27.80 -45.08 21.39
C ASP A 712 27.95 -44.20 22.62
N ALA A 713 28.77 -43.15 22.55
CA ALA A 713 28.98 -42.27 23.71
C ALA A 713 27.75 -41.41 24.03
N LEU A 714 26.97 -41.02 23.02
CA LEU A 714 25.67 -40.37 23.24
C LEU A 714 24.73 -41.31 23.99
N LEU A 715 24.53 -42.53 23.49
CA LEU A 715 23.61 -43.52 24.08
C LEU A 715 24.05 -43.99 25.48
N THR A 716 25.35 -43.95 25.79
CA THR A 716 25.86 -44.21 27.15
C THR A 716 25.47 -43.11 28.15
N VAL A 717 25.34 -41.86 27.70
CA VAL A 717 25.07 -40.71 28.60
C VAL A 717 23.59 -40.31 28.61
N PHE A 718 22.91 -40.39 27.47
CA PHE A 718 21.49 -40.08 27.30
C PHE A 718 20.74 -41.38 27.00
N ASP A 719 19.98 -41.87 27.98
CA ASP A 719 19.23 -43.12 27.91
C ASP A 719 17.73 -42.89 27.68
N ASP A 720 17.39 -41.85 26.92
CA ASP A 720 16.00 -41.56 26.57
C ASP A 720 15.47 -42.56 25.53
N ASP A 721 14.29 -43.13 25.78
CA ASP A 721 13.66 -44.17 24.92
C ASP A 721 13.62 -43.80 23.43
N TYR A 722 13.43 -42.51 23.11
CA TYR A 722 13.33 -42.05 21.72
C TYR A 722 14.62 -42.29 20.93
N LEU A 723 15.80 -42.27 21.56
CA LEU A 723 17.09 -42.41 20.87
C LEU A 723 17.34 -43.84 20.36
N HIS A 724 16.62 -44.83 20.91
CA HIS A 724 16.80 -46.25 20.60
C HIS A 724 15.90 -46.78 19.47
N VAL A 725 14.98 -45.95 18.94
CA VAL A 725 13.95 -46.36 17.96
C VAL A 725 14.53 -46.78 16.61
N GLY A 726 15.56 -46.08 16.13
CA GLY A 726 16.12 -46.26 14.78
C GLY A 726 17.34 -47.19 14.68
N ASN A 727 17.61 -48.00 15.71
CA ASN A 727 18.81 -48.85 15.84
C ASN A 727 19.14 -49.62 14.54
N PRO A 728 20.39 -49.59 14.02
CA PRO A 728 21.64 -49.09 14.64
C PRO A 728 21.93 -47.60 14.43
N PHE A 729 20.97 -46.83 13.94
CA PHE A 729 21.08 -45.39 13.76
C PHE A 729 20.39 -44.63 14.90
N VAL A 730 20.78 -43.38 15.12
CA VAL A 730 20.08 -42.49 16.07
C VAL A 730 19.00 -41.71 15.31
N GLN A 731 17.96 -42.43 14.87
CA GLN A 731 16.80 -41.87 14.16
C GLN A 731 15.53 -42.11 14.97
N TYR A 732 14.63 -41.13 15.00
CA TYR A 732 13.44 -41.20 15.84
C TYR A 732 12.31 -40.32 15.35
N THR A 733 11.12 -40.58 15.88
CA THR A 733 9.95 -39.74 15.70
C THR A 733 9.38 -39.32 17.05
N VAL A 734 9.03 -38.04 17.17
CA VAL A 734 8.39 -37.48 18.37
C VAL A 734 7.30 -36.51 17.94
N ASP A 735 6.21 -36.45 18.70
CA ASP A 735 5.13 -35.51 18.45
C ASP A 735 5.25 -34.32 19.40
N VAL A 736 5.32 -33.12 18.84
CA VAL A 736 5.31 -31.86 19.58
C VAL A 736 4.03 -31.13 19.19
N GLY A 737 3.03 -31.16 20.07
CA GLY A 737 1.68 -30.71 19.74
C GLY A 737 1.09 -31.56 18.60
N ALA A 738 0.68 -30.91 17.50
CA ALA A 738 0.14 -31.58 16.32
C ALA A 738 1.20 -31.96 15.28
N VAL A 739 2.46 -31.55 15.48
CA VAL A 739 3.53 -31.71 14.50
C VAL A 739 4.41 -32.89 14.85
N ARG A 740 4.60 -33.78 13.89
CA ARG A 740 5.56 -34.89 14.00
C ARG A 740 6.94 -34.42 13.58
N ILE A 741 7.92 -34.58 14.47
CA ILE A 741 9.33 -34.39 14.16
C ILE A 741 9.92 -35.75 13.81
N ILE A 742 10.63 -35.83 12.69
CA ILE A 742 11.38 -37.01 12.25
C ILE A 742 12.85 -36.62 12.17
N ALA A 743 13.68 -37.13 13.08
CA ALA A 743 15.11 -36.89 13.08
C ALA A 743 15.86 -38.01 12.34
N LEU A 744 16.74 -37.61 11.41
CA LEU A 744 17.52 -38.50 10.56
C LEU A 744 19.01 -38.40 10.85
N ASP A 745 19.61 -39.57 10.99
CA ASP A 745 21.03 -39.78 11.22
C ASP A 745 21.70 -39.83 9.85
N SER A 746 22.23 -38.68 9.44
CA SER A 746 22.98 -38.56 8.18
C SER A 746 24.48 -38.82 8.37
N LYS A 747 24.93 -39.17 9.58
CA LYS A 747 26.35 -39.34 9.89
C LYS A 747 26.91 -40.57 9.20
N GLN A 748 28.04 -40.39 8.52
CA GLN A 748 28.89 -41.47 8.05
C GLN A 748 30.19 -41.51 8.87
N PRO A 749 30.55 -42.62 9.51
CA PRO A 749 31.77 -42.70 10.31
C PRO A 749 33.02 -42.28 9.52
N ARG A 750 33.83 -41.40 10.12
CA ARG A 750 35.09 -40.86 9.56
C ARG A 750 34.93 -40.02 8.28
N GLN A 751 33.72 -39.57 7.95
CA GLN A 751 33.47 -38.63 6.86
C GLN A 751 32.84 -37.35 7.40
N ASN A 752 33.19 -36.22 6.79
CA ASN A 752 32.57 -34.93 7.09
C ASN A 752 31.28 -34.70 6.30
N ALA A 753 31.11 -35.43 5.18
CA ALA A 753 29.90 -35.38 4.36
C ALA A 753 28.85 -36.37 4.86
N GLY A 754 27.58 -36.01 4.64
CA GLY A 754 26.44 -36.83 5.04
C GLY A 754 26.00 -37.84 3.99
N THR A 755 25.51 -38.99 4.43
CA THR A 755 24.88 -40.00 3.57
C THR A 755 23.59 -40.51 4.19
N LEU A 756 22.66 -41.01 3.38
CA LEU A 756 21.47 -41.75 3.81
C LEU A 756 21.42 -43.05 2.98
N CYS A 757 21.65 -44.18 3.64
CA CYS A 757 21.55 -45.50 2.98
C CYS A 757 20.09 -45.93 2.86
N ASP A 758 19.82 -46.96 2.05
CA ASP A 758 18.45 -47.43 1.80
C ASP A 758 17.69 -47.74 3.09
N ALA A 759 18.30 -48.39 4.08
CA ALA A 759 17.65 -48.67 5.36
C ALA A 759 17.16 -47.40 6.10
N ARG A 760 17.90 -46.30 6.02
CA ARG A 760 17.50 -45.02 6.64
C ARG A 760 16.37 -44.34 5.87
N LEU A 761 16.42 -44.42 4.54
CA LEU A 761 15.41 -43.84 3.64
C LEU A 761 14.09 -44.63 3.65
N GLU A 762 14.15 -45.95 3.69
CA GLU A 762 12.99 -46.83 3.84
C GLU A 762 12.31 -46.61 5.19
N TRP A 763 13.11 -46.46 6.26
CA TRP A 763 12.57 -46.09 7.57
C TRP A 763 11.87 -44.72 7.53
N LEU A 764 12.49 -43.72 6.91
CA LEU A 764 11.87 -42.39 6.71
C LEU A 764 10.55 -42.49 5.95
N GLU A 765 10.52 -43.24 4.85
CA GLU A 765 9.32 -43.45 4.04
C GLU A 765 8.18 -44.03 4.89
N GLN A 766 8.46 -45.08 5.69
CA GLN A 766 7.48 -45.66 6.60
C GLN A 766 6.94 -44.65 7.62
N GLN A 767 7.81 -43.78 8.17
CA GLN A 767 7.38 -42.77 9.13
C GLN A 767 6.56 -41.65 8.48
N LEU A 768 6.92 -41.25 7.26
CA LEU A 768 6.16 -40.27 6.48
C LEU A 768 4.79 -40.83 6.09
N ASP A 769 4.73 -42.09 5.67
CA ASP A 769 3.48 -42.81 5.38
C ASP A 769 2.57 -42.87 6.60
N ALA A 770 3.13 -43.21 7.77
CA ALA A 770 2.41 -43.27 9.03
C ALA A 770 1.93 -41.89 9.54
N ALA A 771 2.43 -40.80 8.97
CA ALA A 771 2.14 -39.43 9.37
C ALA A 771 1.40 -38.61 8.30
N ARG A 772 0.85 -39.24 7.26
CA ARG A 772 0.16 -38.56 6.14
C ARG A 772 -1.00 -37.64 6.58
N ASP A 773 -1.58 -37.89 7.75
CA ASP A 773 -2.71 -37.16 8.31
C ASP A 773 -2.32 -35.93 9.14
N ARG A 774 -1.02 -35.68 9.34
CA ARG A 774 -0.52 -34.62 10.22
C ARG A 774 0.69 -33.88 9.61
N PRO A 775 0.95 -32.63 10.02
CA PRO A 775 2.14 -31.87 9.63
C PRO A 775 3.42 -32.56 10.12
N VAL A 776 4.46 -32.55 9.28
CA VAL A 776 5.76 -33.18 9.55
C VAL A 776 6.90 -32.17 9.44
N VAL A 777 7.85 -32.23 10.36
CA VAL A 777 9.15 -31.58 10.27
C VAL A 777 10.22 -32.66 10.20
N ILE A 778 11.09 -32.59 9.20
CA ILE A 778 12.26 -33.48 9.09
C ILE A 778 13.48 -32.73 9.64
N ALA A 779 14.27 -33.37 10.48
CA ALA A 779 15.53 -32.84 10.98
C ALA A 779 16.70 -33.73 10.55
N LEU A 780 17.80 -33.15 10.09
CA LEU A 780 19.03 -33.87 9.75
C LEU A 780 20.26 -32.96 9.90
N HIS A 781 21.44 -33.52 10.15
CA HIS A 781 22.65 -32.70 10.30
C HIS A 781 23.08 -32.03 8.99
N HIS A 782 23.34 -32.85 7.97
CA HIS A 782 23.93 -32.39 6.72
C HIS A 782 22.85 -31.80 5.78
N PRO A 783 22.98 -30.54 5.35
CA PRO A 783 22.00 -29.90 4.47
C PRO A 783 21.79 -30.64 3.14
N PRO A 784 20.54 -30.85 2.69
CA PRO A 784 20.24 -31.49 1.40
C PRO A 784 20.27 -30.48 0.23
N PHE A 785 21.02 -29.40 0.34
CA PHE A 785 21.04 -28.31 -0.63
C PHE A 785 22.40 -27.63 -0.68
N ASP A 786 22.66 -26.95 -1.79
CA ASP A 786 23.86 -26.13 -1.93
C ASP A 786 23.64 -24.80 -1.20
N THR A 787 24.54 -24.49 -0.28
CA THR A 787 24.53 -23.29 0.57
C THR A 787 25.09 -22.08 -0.17
N GLY A 788 25.86 -22.29 -1.24
CA GLY A 788 26.62 -21.25 -1.94
C GLY A 788 27.95 -20.92 -1.27
N ILE A 789 28.34 -21.65 -0.22
CA ILE A 789 29.64 -21.54 0.46
C ILE A 789 30.45 -22.78 0.06
N GLY A 790 31.39 -22.60 -0.86
CA GLY A 790 31.99 -23.71 -1.63
C GLY A 790 32.58 -24.85 -0.78
N TYR A 791 33.29 -24.54 0.30
CA TYR A 791 33.88 -25.58 1.15
C TYR A 791 32.84 -26.33 2.01
N MET A 792 31.69 -25.71 2.31
CA MET A 792 30.56 -26.33 3.02
C MET A 792 29.73 -27.19 2.07
N ASP A 793 29.58 -26.77 0.82
CA ASP A 793 28.86 -27.55 -0.20
C ASP A 793 29.56 -28.90 -0.48
N ASN A 794 30.89 -28.97 -0.32
CA ASN A 794 31.68 -30.20 -0.43
C ASN A 794 31.46 -31.21 0.73
N ILE A 795 30.88 -30.76 1.84
CA ILE A 795 30.64 -31.58 3.04
C ILE A 795 29.14 -31.63 3.42
N GLY A 796 28.25 -31.20 2.52
CA GLY A 796 26.81 -31.36 2.67
C GLY A 796 26.33 -32.81 2.48
N LEU A 797 25.01 -33.00 2.34
CA LEU A 797 24.44 -34.31 2.03
C LEU A 797 24.79 -34.71 0.60
N GLU A 798 25.32 -35.92 0.42
CA GLU A 798 25.81 -36.38 -0.88
C GLU A 798 24.70 -36.49 -1.93
N PRO A 799 25.02 -36.29 -3.24
CA PRO A 799 24.02 -36.10 -4.28
C PRO A 799 22.99 -37.23 -4.43
N HIS A 800 23.36 -38.49 -4.23
CA HIS A 800 22.44 -39.62 -4.37
C HIS A 800 21.40 -39.64 -3.24
N SER A 801 21.86 -39.50 -1.99
CA SER A 801 21.03 -39.32 -0.80
C SER A 801 20.10 -38.11 -0.93
N ARG A 802 20.62 -36.99 -1.47
CA ARG A 802 19.86 -35.77 -1.75
C ARG A 802 18.71 -36.00 -2.73
N ALA A 803 18.98 -36.72 -3.83
CA ALA A 803 17.96 -37.03 -4.85
C ALA A 803 16.86 -37.94 -4.29
N ARG A 804 17.23 -38.98 -3.53
CA ARG A 804 16.26 -39.89 -2.88
C ARG A 804 15.41 -39.16 -1.84
N LEU A 805 16.03 -38.35 -0.98
CA LEU A 805 15.31 -37.55 0.01
C LEU A 805 14.35 -36.55 -0.67
N SER A 806 14.79 -35.92 -1.76
CA SER A 806 13.94 -35.01 -2.55
C SER A 806 12.70 -35.71 -3.11
N ALA A 807 12.85 -36.94 -3.62
CA ALA A 807 11.73 -37.73 -4.11
C ALA A 807 10.73 -38.07 -2.99
N LEU A 808 11.22 -38.52 -1.83
CA LEU A 808 10.37 -38.82 -0.67
C LEU A 808 9.62 -37.59 -0.17
N VAL A 809 10.30 -36.45 -0.02
CA VAL A 809 9.66 -35.21 0.45
C VAL A 809 8.64 -34.70 -0.56
N SER A 810 8.94 -34.77 -1.86
CA SER A 810 7.99 -34.35 -2.91
C SER A 810 6.71 -35.19 -2.93
N ALA A 811 6.77 -36.45 -2.50
CA ALA A 811 5.63 -37.35 -2.38
C ALA A 811 4.77 -37.11 -1.13
N HIS A 812 5.24 -36.28 -0.18
CA HIS A 812 4.61 -36.04 1.12
C HIS A 812 4.40 -34.52 1.35
N PRO A 813 3.30 -33.95 0.81
CA PRO A 813 3.06 -32.50 0.87
C PRO A 813 2.78 -31.97 2.29
N ASN A 814 2.55 -32.86 3.25
CA ASN A 814 2.41 -32.55 4.67
C ASN A 814 3.76 -32.28 5.37
N VAL A 815 4.91 -32.41 4.67
CA VAL A 815 6.22 -31.98 5.18
C VAL A 815 6.33 -30.45 5.14
N GLU A 816 6.20 -29.83 6.30
CA GLU A 816 6.20 -28.39 6.52
C GLU A 816 7.58 -27.75 6.38
N ARG A 817 8.62 -28.41 6.91
CA ARG A 817 10.02 -27.94 6.88
C ARG A 817 11.03 -29.07 6.98
N ILE A 818 12.24 -28.80 6.49
CA ILE A 818 13.45 -29.56 6.76
C ILE A 818 14.43 -28.68 7.55
N LEU A 819 14.80 -29.09 8.76
CA LEU A 819 15.68 -28.36 9.67
C LEU A 819 17.08 -29.00 9.68
N CYS A 820 18.09 -28.18 9.39
CA CYS A 820 19.47 -28.62 9.19
C CYS A 820 20.43 -27.98 10.20
N GLY A 821 21.54 -28.68 10.49
CA GLY A 821 22.69 -28.15 11.24
C GLY A 821 23.87 -27.82 10.32
N HIS A 822 25.10 -28.10 10.80
CA HIS A 822 26.37 -28.14 10.06
C HIS A 822 26.94 -26.78 9.60
N LEU A 823 26.09 -25.85 9.18
CA LEU A 823 26.53 -24.56 8.64
C LEU A 823 26.70 -23.46 9.71
N HIS A 824 26.04 -23.61 10.85
CA HIS A 824 26.02 -22.62 11.95
C HIS A 824 25.58 -21.21 11.49
N ARG A 825 24.89 -21.10 10.35
CA ARG A 825 24.41 -19.85 9.75
C ARG A 825 22.99 -20.03 9.25
N SER A 826 22.19 -18.97 9.35
CA SER A 826 20.83 -18.96 8.80
C SER A 826 20.83 -19.02 7.27
N VAL A 827 20.28 -20.10 6.70
CA VAL A 827 20.08 -20.27 5.25
C VAL A 827 18.70 -20.87 5.03
N HIS A 828 18.00 -20.41 3.98
CA HIS A 828 16.69 -20.93 3.61
C HIS A 828 16.64 -21.17 2.11
N VAL A 829 16.19 -22.34 1.70
CA VAL A 829 16.02 -22.70 0.29
C VAL A 829 14.75 -23.51 0.10
N ARG A 830 14.16 -23.41 -1.09
CA ARG A 830 13.09 -24.33 -1.48
C ARG A 830 13.70 -25.67 -1.86
N PHE A 831 13.27 -26.75 -1.21
CA PHE A 831 13.70 -28.12 -1.48
C PHE A 831 12.47 -29.03 -1.59
N ALA A 832 12.33 -29.77 -2.70
CA ALA A 832 11.28 -30.76 -2.88
C ALA A 832 9.83 -30.26 -2.59
N GLY A 833 9.54 -28.99 -2.89
CA GLY A 833 8.22 -28.40 -2.65
C GLY A 833 8.03 -27.74 -1.28
N THR A 834 8.95 -27.94 -0.34
CA THR A 834 8.95 -27.32 1.01
C THR A 834 10.18 -26.41 1.21
N ILE A 835 10.39 -25.87 2.41
CA ILE A 835 11.59 -25.10 2.77
C ILE A 835 12.53 -25.97 3.60
N ALA A 836 13.78 -26.07 3.14
CA ALA A 836 14.89 -26.56 3.94
C ALA A 836 15.68 -25.38 4.48
N SER A 837 16.11 -25.46 5.74
CA SER A 837 16.83 -24.36 6.38
C SER A 837 17.82 -24.79 7.44
N SER A 838 18.91 -24.05 7.56
CA SER A 838 19.82 -24.07 8.72
C SER A 838 19.62 -22.79 9.55
N THR A 839 20.01 -22.84 10.83
CA THR A 839 19.97 -21.69 11.75
C THR A 839 21.37 -21.27 12.16
N SER A 840 21.54 -20.05 12.66
CA SER A 840 22.81 -19.65 13.28
C SER A 840 23.04 -20.40 14.59
N SER A 841 24.31 -20.71 14.88
CA SER A 841 24.72 -21.37 16.13
C SER A 841 24.62 -20.43 17.33
N ILE A 842 24.60 -21.04 18.51
CA ILE A 842 24.64 -20.37 19.81
C ILE A 842 26.01 -19.75 20.15
N ALA A 843 27.05 -20.00 19.35
CA ALA A 843 28.42 -19.62 19.70
C ALA A 843 29.17 -18.89 18.57
N HIS A 844 29.30 -19.49 17.40
CA HIS A 844 30.12 -18.97 16.28
C HIS A 844 29.52 -19.42 14.95
N GLN A 845 29.76 -18.66 13.88
CA GLN A 845 29.14 -18.91 12.56
C GLN A 845 30.20 -19.08 11.48
N VAL A 846 29.89 -19.84 10.43
CA VAL A 846 30.68 -19.87 9.18
C VAL A 846 30.70 -18.48 8.55
N VAL A 847 31.85 -17.98 8.09
CA VAL A 847 31.94 -16.69 7.39
C VAL A 847 31.09 -16.73 6.11
N LEU A 848 30.25 -15.72 5.90
CA LEU A 848 29.52 -15.56 4.64
C LEU A 848 30.49 -15.12 3.53
N ASN A 849 31.04 -16.09 2.81
CA ASN A 849 31.86 -15.87 1.63
C ASN A 849 31.43 -16.82 0.51
N VAL A 850 30.67 -16.28 -0.45
CA VAL A 850 30.09 -17.05 -1.56
C VAL A 850 31.04 -17.26 -2.74
N SER A 851 32.34 -16.99 -2.55
CA SER A 851 33.37 -17.34 -3.53
C SER A 851 33.60 -18.86 -3.51
N GLU A 852 33.65 -19.49 -4.69
CA GLU A 852 33.86 -20.95 -4.82
C GLU A 852 35.11 -21.45 -4.10
N ASN A 853 36.16 -20.62 -4.05
CA ASN A 853 37.45 -20.94 -3.41
C ASN A 853 37.66 -20.21 -2.08
N ALA A 854 36.58 -19.80 -1.41
CA ALA A 854 36.68 -19.17 -0.10
C ALA A 854 37.37 -20.12 0.92
N PRO A 855 38.31 -19.64 1.74
CA PRO A 855 38.87 -20.43 2.82
C PRO A 855 37.81 -20.76 3.88
N SER A 856 38.02 -21.88 4.59
CA SER A 856 37.19 -22.22 5.74
C SER A 856 37.48 -21.28 6.90
N GLU A 857 36.52 -20.40 7.22
CA GLU A 857 36.67 -19.37 8.24
C GLU A 857 35.42 -19.28 9.11
N LEU A 858 35.64 -18.90 10.38
CA LEU A 858 34.60 -18.71 11.37
C LEU A 858 34.60 -17.27 11.89
N ILE A 859 33.43 -16.76 12.20
CA ILE A 859 33.22 -15.40 12.72
C ILE A 859 32.32 -15.42 13.95
N MET A 860 32.61 -14.49 14.87
CA MET A 860 31.75 -14.20 16.02
C MET A 860 30.66 -13.21 15.60
N GLU A 861 29.59 -13.75 15.05
CA GLU A 861 28.33 -13.02 14.88
C GLU A 861 27.42 -13.25 16.10
N PRO A 862 26.40 -12.40 16.33
CA PRO A 862 25.50 -12.56 17.47
C PRO A 862 24.93 -13.98 17.55
N ALA A 863 25.05 -14.58 18.73
CA ALA A 863 24.53 -15.90 19.02
C ALA A 863 23.00 -15.91 18.89
N ALA A 864 22.43 -16.96 18.32
CA ALA A 864 21.00 -17.02 18.02
C ALA A 864 20.41 -18.43 18.13
N PHE A 865 19.10 -18.48 18.05
CA PHE A 865 18.28 -19.69 17.91
C PHE A 865 17.11 -19.37 16.97
N THR A 866 16.40 -20.41 16.52
CA THR A 866 15.18 -20.23 15.73
C THR A 866 13.96 -20.77 16.48
N LEU A 867 12.84 -20.06 16.44
CA LEU A 867 11.55 -20.52 16.94
C LEU A 867 10.64 -20.90 15.78
N HIS A 868 10.12 -22.11 15.79
CA HIS A 868 9.17 -22.61 14.81
C HIS A 868 7.79 -22.68 15.46
N ARG A 869 6.87 -21.87 14.96
CA ARG A 869 5.49 -21.84 15.40
C ARG A 869 4.62 -22.47 14.33
N TRP A 870 3.92 -23.54 14.66
CA TRP A 870 2.93 -24.15 13.78
C TRP A 870 1.51 -23.81 14.23
N THR A 871 0.64 -23.51 13.27
CA THR A 871 -0.82 -23.53 13.46
C THR A 871 -1.49 -24.17 12.25
N PRO A 872 -2.69 -24.77 12.40
CA PRO A 872 -3.45 -25.28 11.26
C PRO A 872 -3.76 -24.22 10.19
N ALA A 873 -3.88 -22.95 10.59
CA ALA A 873 -4.23 -21.85 9.68
C ALA A 873 -3.04 -21.36 8.84
N THR A 874 -1.82 -21.40 9.39
CA THR A 874 -0.63 -20.78 8.75
C THR A 874 0.45 -21.77 8.32
N GLY A 875 0.38 -23.03 8.74
CA GLY A 875 1.52 -23.95 8.65
C GLY A 875 2.69 -23.49 9.55
N LEU A 876 3.91 -23.92 9.24
CA LEU A 876 5.10 -23.60 10.04
C LEU A 876 5.71 -22.22 9.73
N VAL A 877 5.71 -21.33 10.74
CA VAL A 877 6.34 -20.01 10.75
C VAL A 877 7.63 -20.06 11.56
N SER A 878 8.75 -19.64 10.98
CA SER A 878 10.06 -19.64 11.66
C SER A 878 10.51 -18.22 11.98
N HIS A 879 10.95 -17.97 13.22
CA HIS A 879 11.49 -16.70 13.70
C HIS A 879 12.94 -16.87 14.13
N HIS A 880 13.86 -16.14 13.51
CA HIS A 880 15.24 -16.06 13.98
C HIS A 880 15.33 -15.09 15.17
N ALA A 881 15.95 -15.51 16.27
CA ALA A 881 16.04 -14.74 17.50
C ALA A 881 17.47 -14.75 18.05
N TYR A 882 17.99 -13.55 18.33
CA TYR A 882 19.29 -13.40 19.00
C TYR A 882 19.16 -13.70 20.51
N ILE A 883 20.19 -14.35 21.06
CA ILE A 883 20.26 -14.71 22.49
C ILE A 883 20.49 -13.46 23.33
N ASP A 884 21.47 -12.64 22.92
CA ASP A 884 21.90 -11.45 23.64
C ASP A 884 21.24 -10.19 23.08
N ALA A 885 20.92 -9.23 23.96
CA ALA A 885 20.49 -7.90 23.55
C ALA A 885 21.71 -7.05 23.16
N PHE A 886 21.61 -6.31 22.05
CA PHE A 886 22.66 -5.41 21.61
C PHE A 886 22.23 -3.95 21.82
N GLY A 887 23.08 -3.16 22.47
CA GLY A 887 22.91 -1.71 22.54
C GLY A 887 23.16 -1.10 21.17
N GLY A 888 22.11 -0.65 20.48
CA GLY A 888 22.24 0.09 19.24
C GLY A 888 22.94 1.45 19.45
N PRO A 889 23.32 2.17 18.38
CA PRO A 889 23.98 3.48 18.47
C PRO A 889 23.10 4.59 19.06
N PHE A 890 21.86 4.29 19.43
CA PHE A 890 20.92 5.21 20.05
C PHE A 890 20.45 4.61 21.38
N GLU A 891 20.62 5.34 22.48
CA GLU A 891 20.12 4.93 23.80
C GLU A 891 18.59 5.13 23.87
N GLY A 892 17.86 4.02 24.03
CA GLY A 892 16.43 4.01 24.35
C GLY A 892 15.52 3.34 23.30
N PRO A 893 14.28 3.00 23.68
CA PRO A 893 13.26 2.59 22.72
C PRO A 893 12.98 3.72 21.74
N TYR A 894 12.87 3.42 20.45
CA TYR A 894 12.60 4.39 19.38
C TYR A 894 11.46 5.36 19.78
N PRO A 895 11.74 6.66 19.95
CA PRO A 895 10.70 7.62 20.26
C PRO A 895 9.84 7.81 19.01
N GLY A 896 8.61 7.30 19.04
CA GLY A 896 7.63 7.52 17.97
C GLY A 896 6.77 6.33 17.56
N VAL A 897 6.95 5.16 18.17
CA VAL A 897 6.06 4.02 17.91
C VAL A 897 5.50 3.51 19.23
N GLN A 898 4.58 4.29 19.81
CA GLN A 898 3.52 3.69 20.61
C GLN A 898 2.65 2.88 19.65
N ILE A 899 2.87 1.57 19.61
CA ILE A 899 1.85 0.65 19.07
C ILE A 899 0.88 0.43 20.23
N ASP A 900 -0.25 1.14 20.16
CA ASP A 900 -1.44 0.88 20.98
C ASP A 900 -1.95 -0.55 20.83
#